data_AF-A0AAX4KHP5-F1
#
_entry.id   AF-A0AAX4KHP5-F1
#
_cell.length_a   1.000
_cell.length_b   1.000
_cell.length_c   1.000
_cell.angle_alpha   90.00
_cell.angle_beta   90.00
_cell.angle_gamma   90.00
#
_symmetry.space_group_name_H-M   'P 1'
#
loop_
_entity.id
_entity.type
_entity.pdbx_description
1 polymer ?
#
loop_
_entity_poly.entity_id
_entity_poly.type
_entity_poly.pdbx_seq_one_letter_code
_entity_poly.pdbx_strand_id
1 'polypeptide(L)'
;MSVYTLPCSSSSSRNPISSQTEEEDQGISSQDQQPLPLILQLPPELIDHLLSLVPPSHRQITSLSLTRVFPNYPISIRHLFEHLIVYNARQLWPLWRKLKSINDDQENARSDADVDKSGSRKITRSGGIKSFTLKSWKGDVDILNNILRCISPERGLNTIMLNIGTNFSPDHLEEMFDQPRMELRRLEMRFRPYVEQASYYQFLAGSYFDTAIETLTKKWPSLPSFTHLSIVQDLPPRSTVPPTAANSKSTSLEGSLADLSLANTTATGSGSDSDQDDSGRSTPPTSISSASENPMDIGTSKSYTGHGPFGNPFLNEKLGITKPKTFAQPIVFFDINCISKFALSPIAENLTHLRLRVPSRDLLRVLIAPPRGINTHKRLFPNLNYLDISTTNVRIDTNLTTLLRTYSRLEHLVLDRVNLFGFTARDKGPELCNDLGGLIVSAGLARGKERERQIAQWELEQRTRFAEAEAARVRAQRLAAEQERLANPNSTQEDSLSAEVLDEIRRRERMEEQQRQIELARSRRGHRSAAQSTFSLRDRSRRAGASSSTIATGSVSQIDIPPPDKLYMVLPPLPTLKSVSIGGEASGVSSAKVLEWEEEFHRGWKDGLNKVLGWAIHIADKYERARKKADEWRIQELKESNDKPSTSSSSTNSSGTKQGNGHVSKSKRRASISSSSGVNKQYSKPPLDIRLFRFPSASENLNEDEQGIPGPNDLTAGLVEIEPSETIHREYLDIYKQAIADSQLYLDNQSQSNGYDVMPPCVLCTVPDCEGPARRGAEGERVDGRGGMNGVHNKGCGHELGRKIWGWEGFGSE
;
A
#
# COMPACT_ATOMS: atom_id res chain seq x y z
N MET A 1 -18.74 8.28 39.08
CA MET A 1 -17.70 9.17 39.65
C MET A 1 -18.14 9.56 41.05
N SER A 2 -17.65 8.87 42.07
CA SER A 2 -17.74 9.33 43.45
C SER A 2 -16.48 8.83 44.13
N VAL A 3 -15.65 9.77 44.58
CA VAL A 3 -14.57 9.49 45.51
C VAL A 3 -14.97 10.21 46.78
N TYR A 4 -15.03 9.42 47.84
CA TYR A 4 -15.35 9.75 49.22
C TYR A 4 -14.97 11.17 49.64
N THR A 5 -15.96 11.88 50.16
CA THR A 5 -15.81 13.07 50.99
C THR A 5 -15.17 12.68 52.33
N LEU A 6 -13.95 13.17 52.58
CA LEU A 6 -13.40 13.30 53.93
C LEU A 6 -13.64 14.75 54.40
N PRO A 7 -14.04 14.99 55.65
CA PRO A 7 -14.29 16.33 56.15
C PRO A 7 -12.97 17.03 56.51
N CYS A 8 -12.79 18.25 56.00
CA CYS A 8 -11.74 19.16 56.48
C CYS A 8 -12.12 19.66 57.88
N SER A 9 -11.41 19.20 58.90
CA SER A 9 -11.38 19.78 60.24
C SER A 9 -10.54 21.05 60.23
N SER A 10 -11.19 22.21 60.35
CA SER A 10 -10.55 23.50 60.64
C SER A 10 -10.28 23.62 62.14
N SER A 11 -9.01 23.67 62.53
CA SER A 11 -8.56 24.03 63.87
C SER A 11 -8.39 25.55 63.96
N SER A 12 -9.27 26.22 64.70
CA SER A 12 -9.01 27.57 65.22
C SER A 12 -9.56 27.65 66.64
N SER A 13 -8.65 27.76 67.60
CA SER A 13 -8.94 28.00 69.00
C SER A 13 -9.44 29.42 69.22
N ARG A 14 -10.45 29.59 70.08
CA ARG A 14 -10.54 30.68 71.08
C ARG A 14 -11.73 30.44 72.02
N ASN A 15 -11.48 30.75 73.29
CA ASN A 15 -12.27 30.49 74.47
C ASN A 15 -13.60 31.29 74.56
N PRO A 16 -14.53 30.87 75.45
CA PRO A 16 -15.85 31.46 75.58
C PRO A 16 -15.90 32.56 76.64
N ILE A 17 -16.70 33.61 76.41
CA ILE A 17 -17.26 34.45 77.47
C ILE A 17 -18.71 34.74 77.09
N SER A 18 -19.62 34.37 77.99
CA SER A 18 -21.04 34.70 77.97
C SER A 18 -21.30 36.07 78.60
N SER A 19 -22.19 36.87 78.03
CA SER A 19 -23.26 37.55 78.78
C SER A 19 -24.25 38.20 77.81
N GLN A 20 -25.51 38.08 78.20
CA GLN A 20 -26.72 38.63 77.60
C GLN A 20 -26.78 40.14 77.78
N THR A 21 -27.38 40.89 76.83
CA THR A 21 -28.68 41.59 76.98
C THR A 21 -28.99 42.45 75.74
N GLU A 22 -30.19 42.21 75.19
CA GLU A 22 -31.24 43.14 74.74
C GLU A 22 -30.97 44.28 73.72
N GLU A 23 -31.75 44.17 72.64
CA GLU A 23 -32.50 45.21 71.90
C GLU A 23 -31.77 46.47 71.41
N GLU A 24 -31.56 46.55 70.08
CA GLU A 24 -32.06 47.67 69.30
C GLU A 24 -32.21 47.28 67.82
N ASP A 25 -33.44 47.45 67.34
CA ASP A 25 -33.91 47.26 65.98
C ASP A 25 -33.62 48.52 65.16
N GLN A 26 -32.77 48.40 64.12
CA GLN A 26 -32.91 49.07 62.81
C GLN A 26 -31.61 48.99 61.98
N GLY A 27 -31.71 48.30 60.83
CA GLY A 27 -31.03 48.75 59.61
C GLY A 27 -29.70 48.08 59.23
N ILE A 28 -29.68 46.78 58.93
CA ILE A 28 -28.84 46.23 57.85
C ILE A 28 -29.58 45.03 57.22
N SER A 29 -30.35 45.25 56.15
CA SER A 29 -30.82 44.19 55.25
C SER A 29 -30.43 44.48 53.80
N SER A 30 -29.14 44.69 53.60
CA SER A 30 -28.51 44.60 52.27
C SER A 30 -27.45 43.51 52.38
N GLN A 31 -27.88 42.26 52.61
CA GLN A 31 -26.98 41.14 52.38
C GLN A 31 -26.62 41.16 50.90
N ASP A 32 -25.33 41.37 50.65
CA ASP A 32 -24.65 41.22 49.37
C ASP A 32 -25.20 40.01 48.60
N GLN A 33 -26.19 40.23 47.74
CA GLN A 33 -26.45 39.33 46.63
C GLN A 33 -25.27 39.50 45.68
N GLN A 34 -24.21 38.74 45.94
CA GLN A 34 -23.13 38.52 44.98
C GLN A 34 -23.79 38.30 43.61
N PRO A 35 -23.54 39.17 42.63
CA PRO A 35 -24.23 39.12 41.36
C PRO A 35 -24.03 37.72 40.78
N LEU A 36 -25.13 37.05 40.43
CA LEU A 36 -25.08 35.74 39.81
C LEU A 36 -24.11 35.81 38.62
N PRO A 37 -23.12 34.91 38.53
CA PRO A 37 -22.21 34.85 37.41
C PRO A 37 -22.98 34.94 36.09
N LEU A 38 -22.56 35.81 35.16
CA LEU A 38 -23.24 36.06 33.89
C LEU A 38 -23.57 34.76 33.11
N ILE A 39 -22.75 33.72 33.27
CA ILE A 39 -22.99 32.41 32.66
C ILE A 39 -24.29 31.74 33.13
N LEU A 40 -24.72 31.98 34.38
CA LEU A 40 -25.97 31.45 34.93
C LEU A 40 -27.20 32.22 34.44
N GLN A 41 -27.02 33.38 33.80
CA GLN A 41 -28.10 34.14 33.17
C GLN A 41 -28.39 33.66 31.74
N LEU A 42 -27.48 32.90 31.14
CA LEU A 42 -27.71 32.32 29.82
C LEU A 42 -28.79 31.23 29.90
N PRO A 43 -29.61 31.04 28.86
CA PRO A 43 -30.43 29.84 28.69
C PRO A 43 -29.58 28.57 28.52
N PRO A 44 -30.04 27.40 29.02
CA PRO A 44 -29.28 26.15 28.95
C PRO A 44 -28.96 25.72 27.52
N GLU A 45 -29.80 26.08 26.56
CA GLU A 45 -29.59 25.82 25.14
C GLU A 45 -28.34 26.54 24.60
N LEU A 46 -28.05 27.75 25.10
CA LEU A 46 -26.84 28.48 24.73
C LEU A 46 -25.59 27.84 25.35
N ILE A 47 -25.69 27.34 26.59
CA ILE A 47 -24.57 26.60 27.21
C ILE A 47 -24.30 25.31 26.46
N ASP A 48 -25.34 24.57 26.09
CA ASP A 48 -25.23 23.38 25.25
C ASP A 48 -24.58 23.69 23.89
N HIS A 49 -24.97 24.79 23.26
CA HIS A 49 -24.34 25.23 22.02
C HIS A 49 -22.86 25.59 22.23
N LEU A 50 -22.50 26.31 23.30
CA LEU A 50 -21.10 26.60 23.64
C LEU A 50 -20.30 25.31 23.88
N LEU A 51 -20.88 24.33 24.58
CA LEU A 51 -20.26 23.03 24.80
C LEU A 51 -20.09 22.23 23.50
N SER A 52 -20.99 22.41 22.54
CA SER A 52 -20.86 21.81 21.20
C SER A 52 -19.66 22.35 20.42
N LEU A 53 -19.26 23.60 20.66
CA LEU A 53 -18.07 24.23 20.06
C LEU A 53 -16.76 23.81 20.75
N VAL A 54 -16.82 23.25 21.97
CA VAL A 54 -15.62 22.75 22.65
C VAL A 54 -15.07 21.54 21.90
N PRO A 55 -13.75 21.49 21.61
CA PRO A 55 -13.14 20.35 20.95
C PRO A 55 -13.44 19.02 21.65
N PRO A 56 -13.69 17.92 20.92
CA PRO A 56 -14.05 16.63 21.50
C PRO A 56 -13.08 16.11 22.57
N SER A 57 -11.79 16.43 22.45
CA SER A 57 -10.74 16.10 23.42
C SER A 57 -10.94 16.70 24.82
N HIS A 58 -11.62 17.84 24.89
CA HIS A 58 -11.84 18.63 26.10
C HIS A 58 -13.30 18.65 26.54
N ARG A 59 -14.23 18.38 25.63
CA ARG A 59 -15.69 18.50 25.86
C ARG A 59 -16.16 17.77 27.10
N GLN A 60 -15.75 16.51 27.31
CA GLN A 60 -16.14 15.72 28.48
C GLN A 60 -15.66 16.35 29.80
N ILE A 61 -14.39 16.76 29.87
CA ILE A 61 -13.81 17.36 31.08
C ILE A 61 -14.46 18.72 31.35
N THR A 62 -14.61 19.56 30.33
CA THR A 62 -15.24 20.88 30.46
C THR A 62 -16.67 20.75 30.96
N SER A 63 -17.46 19.87 30.35
CA SER A 63 -18.86 19.64 30.76
C SER A 63 -18.94 19.12 32.20
N LEU A 64 -18.02 18.22 32.60
CA LEU A 64 -17.96 17.69 33.96
C LEU A 64 -17.61 18.77 34.98
N SER A 65 -16.63 19.61 34.65
CA SER A 65 -16.23 20.73 35.49
C SER A 65 -17.38 21.72 35.68
N LEU A 66 -18.08 22.09 34.60
CA LEU A 66 -19.23 22.98 34.71
C LEU A 66 -20.37 22.36 35.52
N THR A 67 -20.67 21.06 35.34
CA THR A 67 -21.70 20.35 36.12
C THR A 67 -21.37 20.34 37.62
N ARG A 68 -20.08 20.27 37.98
CA ARG A 68 -19.63 20.32 39.38
C ARG A 68 -19.68 21.72 39.97
N VAL A 69 -19.31 22.73 39.18
CA VAL A 69 -19.28 24.13 39.63
C VAL A 69 -20.70 24.70 39.74
N PHE A 70 -21.60 24.30 38.84
CA PHE A 70 -22.98 24.78 38.76
C PHE A 70 -23.99 23.62 38.89
N PRO A 71 -24.08 22.96 40.05
CA PRO A 71 -24.90 21.75 40.22
C PRO A 71 -26.40 22.00 40.06
N ASN A 72 -26.87 23.22 40.33
CA ASN A 72 -28.27 23.61 40.23
C ASN A 72 -28.66 24.09 38.81
N TYR A 73 -27.69 24.30 37.93
CA TYR A 73 -27.95 24.75 36.57
C TYR A 73 -28.13 23.54 35.64
N PRO A 74 -29.16 23.51 34.76
CA PRO A 74 -29.48 22.35 33.93
C PRO A 74 -28.52 22.18 32.75
N ILE A 75 -27.27 21.81 33.03
CA ILE A 75 -26.27 21.51 32.00
C ILE A 75 -26.56 20.14 31.39
N SER A 76 -26.58 20.05 30.06
CA SER A 76 -26.83 18.79 29.38
C SER A 76 -25.74 17.76 29.62
N ILE A 77 -26.18 16.61 30.12
CA ILE A 77 -25.33 15.44 30.39
C ILE A 77 -24.85 14.81 29.08
N ARG A 78 -25.47 15.14 27.92
CA ARG A 78 -25.11 14.62 26.60
C ARG A 78 -23.62 14.79 26.30
N HIS A 79 -23.06 15.96 26.60
CA HIS A 79 -21.68 16.30 26.30
C HIS A 79 -20.66 15.52 27.15
N LEU A 80 -21.10 14.86 28.24
CA LEU A 80 -20.27 13.93 29.01
C LEU A 80 -20.10 12.57 28.33
N PHE A 81 -21.05 12.18 27.48
CA PHE A 81 -21.14 10.86 26.88
C PHE A 81 -20.92 10.86 25.37
N GLU A 82 -21.13 11.97 24.66
CA GLU A 82 -20.96 12.04 23.20
C GLU A 82 -19.55 11.61 22.77
N HIS A 83 -18.52 12.06 23.49
CA HIS A 83 -17.13 11.67 23.28
C HIS A 83 -16.53 11.15 24.58
N LEU A 84 -16.59 9.82 24.78
CA LEU A 84 -16.10 9.19 25.99
C LEU A 84 -14.57 9.03 25.96
N ILE A 85 -13.89 9.64 26.93
CA ILE A 85 -12.45 9.52 27.11
C ILE A 85 -12.15 8.94 28.49
N VAL A 86 -11.53 7.76 28.50
CA VAL A 86 -11.05 7.09 29.71
C VAL A 86 -9.57 7.41 29.87
N TYR A 87 -9.25 8.28 30.81
CA TYR A 87 -7.89 8.70 31.12
C TYR A 87 -7.17 7.69 32.02
N ASN A 88 -7.89 7.13 33.00
CA ASN A 88 -7.34 6.25 34.04
C ASN A 88 -8.12 4.94 34.12
N ALA A 89 -7.42 3.83 34.35
CA ALA A 89 -7.98 2.49 34.54
C ALA A 89 -9.16 2.44 35.52
N ARG A 90 -9.06 3.19 36.64
CA ARG A 90 -10.08 3.23 37.71
C ARG A 90 -11.43 3.79 37.24
N GLN A 91 -11.49 4.45 36.09
CA GLN A 91 -12.73 5.00 35.53
C GLN A 91 -13.58 3.95 34.82
N LEU A 92 -13.01 2.80 34.44
CA LEU A 92 -13.72 1.75 33.68
C LEU A 92 -14.92 1.20 34.47
N TRP A 93 -14.72 0.74 35.71
CA TRP A 93 -15.81 0.14 36.49
C TRP A 93 -16.98 1.10 36.79
N PRO A 94 -16.75 2.35 37.24
CA PRO A 94 -17.84 3.32 37.39
C PRO A 94 -18.54 3.66 36.07
N LEU A 95 -17.81 3.71 34.95
CA LEU A 95 -18.38 3.97 33.63
C LEU A 95 -19.29 2.83 33.20
N TRP A 96 -18.81 1.59 33.31
CA TRP A 96 -19.60 0.39 33.02
C TRP A 96 -20.91 0.36 33.81
N ARG A 97 -20.85 0.53 35.15
CA ARG A 97 -22.05 0.54 35.99
C ARG A 97 -23.05 1.61 35.56
N LYS A 98 -22.56 2.80 35.17
CA LYS A 98 -23.42 3.90 34.73
C LYS A 98 -24.07 3.60 33.37
N LEU A 99 -23.32 3.07 32.41
CA LEU A 99 -23.85 2.70 31.09
C LEU A 99 -24.83 1.53 31.18
N LYS A 100 -24.54 0.56 32.03
CA LYS A 100 -25.45 -0.57 32.30
C LYS A 100 -26.78 -0.08 32.85
N SER A 101 -26.76 0.73 33.92
CA SER A 101 -27.99 1.32 34.48
C SER A 101 -28.79 2.13 33.45
N ILE A 102 -28.12 2.88 32.57
CA ILE A 102 -28.77 3.62 31.49
C ILE A 102 -29.48 2.70 30.49
N ASN A 103 -28.95 1.51 30.25
CA ASN A 103 -29.56 0.51 29.35
C ASN A 103 -30.69 -0.24 30.06
N ASP A 104 -30.51 -0.64 31.33
CA ASP A 104 -31.52 -1.33 32.13
C ASP A 104 -32.79 -0.46 32.28
N ASP A 105 -32.63 0.85 32.50
CA ASP A 105 -33.74 1.82 32.55
C ASP A 105 -34.51 1.92 31.21
N GLN A 106 -33.84 1.63 30.08
CA GLN A 106 -34.48 1.66 28.75
C GLN A 106 -35.30 0.41 28.46
N GLU A 107 -34.83 -0.76 28.87
CA GLU A 107 -35.56 -2.01 28.67
C GLU A 107 -36.87 -2.00 29.46
N ASN A 108 -36.82 -1.54 30.72
CA ASN A 108 -38.01 -1.40 31.56
C ASN A 108 -39.00 -0.35 31.03
N ALA A 109 -38.54 0.74 30.39
CA ALA A 109 -39.41 1.76 29.82
C ALA A 109 -40.09 1.33 28.50
N ARG A 110 -39.63 0.26 27.84
CA ARG A 110 -40.26 -0.25 26.60
C ARG A 110 -41.41 -1.21 26.87
N SER A 111 -41.48 -1.81 28.08
CA SER A 111 -42.59 -2.67 28.47
C SER A 111 -43.84 -1.90 28.89
N ASP A 112 -43.70 -0.64 29.31
CA ASP A 112 -44.83 0.26 29.59
C ASP A 112 -45.15 1.10 28.36
N ALA A 113 -45.94 0.53 27.46
CA ALA A 113 -46.38 1.14 26.20
C ALA A 113 -47.41 2.28 26.40
N ASP A 114 -47.22 3.15 27.38
CA ASP A 114 -48.04 4.35 27.52
C ASP A 114 -47.37 5.55 26.84
N VAL A 115 -48.10 6.05 25.84
CA VAL A 115 -47.71 7.06 24.86
C VAL A 115 -47.67 8.42 25.54
N ASP A 116 -46.58 8.72 26.24
CA ASP A 116 -46.43 10.04 26.84
C ASP A 116 -46.06 11.06 25.74
N LYS A 117 -47.04 11.90 25.39
CA LYS A 117 -47.00 12.90 24.30
C LYS A 117 -46.07 14.09 24.57
N SER A 118 -45.31 14.10 25.66
CA SER A 118 -44.32 15.15 25.90
C SER A 118 -43.04 14.83 25.13
N GLY A 119 -42.82 15.51 24.01
CA GLY A 119 -41.72 15.29 23.05
C GLY A 119 -40.29 15.46 23.58
N SER A 120 -40.08 15.45 24.89
CA SER A 120 -38.76 15.54 25.52
C SER A 120 -38.12 14.14 25.57
N ARG A 121 -37.63 13.67 24.41
CA ARG A 121 -36.83 12.43 24.30
C ARG A 121 -35.68 12.54 25.30
N LYS A 122 -35.67 11.74 26.38
CA LYS A 122 -34.51 11.58 27.26
C LYS A 122 -33.27 11.23 26.42
N ILE A 123 -32.39 12.22 26.25
CA ILE A 123 -31.18 12.23 25.41
C ILE A 123 -30.07 11.31 25.97
N THR A 124 -30.26 10.69 27.14
CA THR A 124 -29.30 9.77 27.77
C THR A 124 -29.38 8.35 27.20
N ARG A 125 -29.52 8.19 25.87
CA ARG A 125 -29.43 6.86 25.24
C ARG A 125 -27.96 6.54 25.00
N SER A 126 -27.55 5.31 25.28
CA SER A 126 -26.22 4.78 24.93
C SER A 126 -25.88 4.96 23.44
N GLY A 127 -26.90 5.03 22.57
CA GLY A 127 -26.74 5.36 21.14
C GLY A 127 -26.35 6.82 20.84
N GLY A 128 -26.14 7.67 21.84
CA GLY A 128 -25.60 9.03 21.67
C GLY A 128 -24.07 9.11 21.73
N ILE A 129 -23.38 8.00 22.01
CA ILE A 129 -21.93 7.94 22.14
C ILE A 129 -21.32 7.85 20.73
N LYS A 130 -20.67 8.94 20.29
CA LYS A 130 -20.05 9.05 18.98
C LYS A 130 -18.64 8.50 18.91
N SER A 131 -17.90 8.61 20.01
CA SER A 131 -16.54 8.11 20.07
C SER A 131 -16.18 7.56 21.43
N PHE A 132 -15.33 6.54 21.41
CA PHE A 132 -14.75 5.95 22.59
C PHE A 132 -13.22 5.97 22.49
N THR A 133 -12.57 6.55 23.50
CA THR A 133 -11.12 6.65 23.58
C THR A 133 -10.61 6.13 24.92
N LEU A 134 -9.77 5.10 24.89
CA LEU A 134 -9.00 4.65 26.03
C LEU A 134 -7.58 5.22 25.96
N LYS A 135 -7.28 6.21 26.80
CA LYS A 135 -5.93 6.80 26.93
C LYS A 135 -5.06 6.04 27.94
N SER A 136 -5.66 5.38 28.92
CA SER A 136 -4.91 4.60 29.90
C SER A 136 -4.26 3.39 29.24
N TRP A 137 -3.01 3.10 29.59
CA TRP A 137 -2.30 1.87 29.17
C TRP A 137 -2.58 0.68 30.08
N LYS A 138 -3.34 0.90 31.16
CA LYS A 138 -3.73 -0.10 32.15
C LYS A 138 -5.25 -0.14 32.25
N GLY A 139 -5.78 -1.27 32.71
CA GLY A 139 -7.22 -1.45 32.84
C GLY A 139 -7.59 -2.90 33.06
N ASP A 140 -8.80 -3.12 33.51
CA ASP A 140 -9.46 -4.41 33.39
C ASP A 140 -10.11 -4.44 31.99
N VAL A 141 -9.61 -5.34 31.13
CA VAL A 141 -10.01 -5.39 29.73
C VAL A 141 -11.38 -6.04 29.56
N ASP A 142 -11.76 -6.95 30.47
CA ASP A 142 -13.09 -7.55 30.47
C ASP A 142 -14.16 -6.49 30.77
N ILE A 143 -13.87 -5.60 31.73
CA ILE A 143 -14.74 -4.44 32.00
C ILE A 143 -14.81 -3.52 30.78
N LEU A 144 -13.69 -3.32 30.06
CA LEU A 144 -13.68 -2.54 28.82
C LEU A 144 -14.57 -3.17 27.73
N ASN A 145 -14.48 -4.48 27.52
CA ASN A 145 -15.34 -5.20 26.59
C ASN A 145 -16.81 -5.07 26.99
N ASN A 146 -17.12 -5.16 28.29
CA ASN A 146 -18.47 -4.94 28.79
C ASN A 146 -18.97 -3.50 28.60
N ILE A 147 -18.10 -2.49 28.71
CA ILE A 147 -18.45 -1.10 28.36
C ILE A 147 -18.80 -0.99 26.88
N LEU A 148 -17.95 -1.55 26.01
CA LEU A 148 -18.14 -1.51 24.57
C LEU A 148 -19.36 -2.31 24.08
N ARG A 149 -19.82 -3.30 24.84
CA ARG A 149 -21.11 -4.00 24.66
C ARG A 149 -22.30 -3.15 25.08
N CYS A 150 -22.14 -2.32 26.12
CA CYS A 150 -23.20 -1.40 26.54
C CYS A 150 -23.43 -0.27 25.50
N ILE A 151 -22.43 -0.01 24.64
CA ILE A 151 -22.55 0.93 23.53
C ILE A 151 -23.12 0.17 22.33
N SER A 152 -24.31 0.59 21.88
CA SER A 152 -25.02 -0.07 20.79
C SER A 152 -24.13 -0.22 19.54
N PRO A 153 -23.97 -1.44 18.99
CA PRO A 153 -23.15 -1.67 17.79
C PRO A 153 -23.79 -1.07 16.53
N GLU A 154 -25.10 -0.87 16.54
CA GLU A 154 -25.88 -0.34 15.41
C GLU A 154 -26.03 1.18 15.43
N ARG A 155 -25.66 1.87 16.52
CA ARG A 155 -25.96 3.30 16.67
C ARG A 155 -24.81 4.10 17.29
N GLY A 156 -24.31 5.03 16.49
CA GLY A 156 -23.58 6.22 16.90
C GLY A 156 -22.08 6.07 16.98
N LEU A 157 -21.53 4.87 17.21
CA LEU A 157 -20.09 4.75 17.50
C LEU A 157 -19.24 4.78 16.22
N ASN A 158 -18.79 5.97 15.86
CA ASN A 158 -18.02 6.21 14.64
C ASN A 158 -16.51 6.03 14.85
N THR A 159 -16.01 6.27 16.07
CA THR A 159 -14.57 6.27 16.34
C THR A 159 -14.22 5.49 17.59
N ILE A 160 -13.26 4.56 17.44
CA ILE A 160 -12.66 3.81 18.55
C ILE A 160 -11.15 4.07 18.54
N MET A 161 -10.61 4.49 19.68
CA MET A 161 -9.17 4.69 19.87
C MET A 161 -8.70 3.97 21.14
N LEU A 162 -7.79 3.02 20.99
CA LEU A 162 -7.37 2.13 22.07
C LEU A 162 -5.86 2.20 22.28
N ASN A 163 -5.44 2.56 23.48
CA ASN A 163 -4.10 2.30 23.98
C ASN A 163 -4.06 0.90 24.59
N ILE A 164 -3.32 0.01 23.93
CA ILE A 164 -3.20 -1.41 24.24
C ILE A 164 -1.87 -1.61 24.97
N GLY A 165 -1.96 -1.79 26.28
CA GLY A 165 -0.82 -2.08 27.14
C GLY A 165 -0.64 -3.58 27.41
N THR A 166 0.14 -3.90 28.44
CA THR A 166 0.54 -5.27 28.79
C THR A 166 -0.55 -6.09 29.47
N ASN A 167 -1.70 -5.52 29.76
CA ASN A 167 -2.87 -6.20 30.34
C ASN A 167 -3.81 -6.79 29.26
N PHE A 168 -3.58 -6.47 27.99
CA PHE A 168 -4.35 -7.02 26.88
C PHE A 168 -3.80 -8.38 26.45
N SER A 169 -4.66 -9.39 26.40
CA SER A 169 -4.43 -10.60 25.63
C SER A 169 -5.01 -10.42 24.22
N PRO A 170 -4.57 -11.23 23.24
CA PRO A 170 -5.19 -11.30 21.91
C PRO A 170 -6.69 -11.61 21.97
N ASP A 171 -7.08 -12.54 22.85
CA ASP A 171 -8.46 -12.98 23.04
C ASP A 171 -9.39 -11.82 23.39
N HIS A 172 -8.92 -10.84 24.17
CA HIS A 172 -9.73 -9.67 24.51
C HIS A 172 -10.05 -8.80 23.28
N LEU A 173 -9.11 -8.64 22.34
CA LEU A 173 -9.37 -7.89 21.10
C LEU A 173 -10.21 -8.70 20.12
N GLU A 174 -10.03 -10.01 20.07
CA GLU A 174 -10.90 -10.91 19.32
C GLU A 174 -12.35 -10.81 19.80
N GLU A 175 -12.58 -10.88 21.11
CA GLU A 175 -13.90 -10.69 21.72
C GLU A 175 -14.47 -9.29 21.42
N MET A 176 -13.63 -8.24 21.47
CA MET A 176 -14.03 -6.87 21.19
C MET A 176 -14.51 -6.66 19.74
N PHE A 177 -13.89 -7.37 18.80
CA PHE A 177 -14.18 -7.30 17.37
C PHE A 177 -15.11 -8.42 16.88
N ASP A 178 -15.62 -9.26 17.78
CA ASP A 178 -16.54 -10.35 17.45
C ASP A 178 -17.80 -9.84 16.73
N GLN A 179 -18.36 -8.73 17.22
CA GLN A 179 -19.55 -8.09 16.65
C GLN A 179 -19.18 -6.88 15.77
N PRO A 180 -19.58 -6.88 14.48
CA PRO A 180 -19.37 -5.73 13.61
C PRO A 180 -20.06 -4.47 14.10
N ARG A 181 -19.40 -3.33 13.94
CA ARG A 181 -19.94 -2.00 14.28
C ARG A 181 -20.25 -1.26 13.00
N MET A 182 -21.52 -1.26 12.60
CA MET A 182 -21.96 -0.91 11.24
C MET A 182 -21.67 0.55 10.88
N GLU A 183 -21.63 1.46 11.85
CA GLU A 183 -21.35 2.89 11.64
C GLU A 183 -19.88 3.26 11.93
N LEU A 184 -19.02 2.28 12.25
CA LEU A 184 -17.63 2.57 12.56
C LEU A 184 -16.94 3.17 11.34
N ARG A 185 -16.33 4.34 11.54
CA ARG A 185 -15.57 5.08 10.53
C ARG A 185 -14.07 4.94 10.74
N ARG A 186 -13.64 4.97 12.00
CA ARG A 186 -12.24 5.06 12.40
C ARG A 186 -11.91 4.11 13.55
N LEU A 187 -10.93 3.26 13.33
CA LEU A 187 -10.35 2.38 14.35
C LEU A 187 -8.87 2.67 14.53
N GLU A 188 -8.48 2.98 15.77
CA GLU A 188 -7.09 3.12 16.14
C GLU A 188 -6.70 2.19 17.26
N MET A 189 -5.62 1.46 17.03
CA MET A 189 -5.00 0.56 17.99
C MET A 189 -3.54 0.94 18.12
N ARG A 190 -3.16 1.37 19.32
CA ARG A 190 -1.79 1.70 19.65
C ARG A 190 -1.26 0.75 20.69
N PHE A 191 -0.24 0.00 20.32
CA PHE A 191 0.38 -1.04 21.14
C PHE A 191 1.62 -0.49 21.83
N ARG A 192 1.69 -0.69 23.14
CA ARG A 192 2.90 -0.51 23.94
C ARG A 192 3.18 -1.80 24.69
N PRO A 193 3.81 -2.78 24.02
CA PRO A 193 4.05 -4.08 24.61
C PRO A 193 5.26 -4.09 25.56
N TYR A 194 6.04 -3.01 25.62
CA TYR A 194 7.19 -2.92 26.53
C TYR A 194 6.72 -2.75 27.96
N VAL A 195 7.30 -3.57 28.81
CA VAL A 195 7.03 -3.55 30.25
C VAL A 195 8.00 -2.58 30.92
N GLU A 196 7.53 -1.83 31.91
CA GLU A 196 8.43 -1.17 32.89
C GLU A 196 9.17 -2.21 33.75
N GLN A 197 8.66 -3.45 33.82
CA GLN A 197 9.24 -4.60 34.53
C GLN A 197 9.17 -5.86 33.65
N ALA A 198 10.27 -6.48 33.22
CA ALA A 198 10.26 -7.60 32.28
C ALA A 198 9.36 -8.79 32.70
N SER A 199 8.05 -8.75 32.39
CA SER A 199 7.14 -9.88 32.54
C SER A 199 7.20 -10.70 31.26
N TYR A 200 8.10 -11.66 31.26
CA TYR A 200 8.40 -12.54 30.12
C TYR A 200 7.20 -13.44 29.69
N TYR A 201 6.13 -13.47 30.49
CA TYR A 201 5.05 -14.44 30.40
C TYR A 201 4.19 -14.35 29.12
N GLN A 202 3.72 -13.17 28.74
CA GLN A 202 2.90 -13.01 27.52
C GLN A 202 3.69 -13.32 26.24
N PHE A 203 4.96 -12.96 26.21
CA PHE A 203 5.82 -13.28 25.07
C PHE A 203 6.13 -14.79 24.98
N LEU A 204 6.40 -15.44 26.12
CA LEU A 204 6.60 -16.88 26.16
C LEU A 204 5.34 -17.68 25.81
N ALA A 205 4.16 -17.15 26.13
CA ALA A 205 2.89 -17.78 25.77
C ALA A 205 2.57 -17.71 24.27
N GLY A 206 3.38 -16.99 23.47
CA GLY A 206 3.14 -16.83 22.03
C GLY A 206 1.86 -16.04 21.73
N SER A 207 1.46 -15.13 22.62
CA SER A 207 0.22 -14.36 22.46
C SER A 207 0.44 -13.19 21.50
N TYR A 208 0.06 -13.37 20.24
CA TYR A 208 0.13 -12.35 19.18
C TYR A 208 -1.26 -11.86 18.77
N PHE A 209 -1.37 -10.61 18.35
CA PHE A 209 -2.66 -9.98 18.02
C PHE A 209 -3.13 -10.25 16.57
N ASP A 210 -2.57 -11.27 15.92
CA ASP A 210 -2.96 -11.67 14.57
C ASP A 210 -4.44 -12.07 14.52
N THR A 211 -4.94 -12.75 15.56
CA THR A 211 -6.34 -13.23 15.65
C THR A 211 -7.36 -12.10 15.65
N ALA A 212 -7.02 -10.93 16.21
CA ALA A 212 -7.90 -9.76 16.19
C ALA A 212 -8.12 -9.25 14.76
N ILE A 213 -7.05 -9.18 13.95
CA ILE A 213 -7.15 -8.79 12.54
C ILE A 213 -7.85 -9.86 11.71
N GLU A 214 -7.60 -11.14 12.02
CA GLU A 214 -8.34 -12.23 11.38
C GLU A 214 -9.83 -12.20 11.73
N THR A 215 -10.20 -11.77 12.94
CA THR A 215 -11.60 -11.62 13.36
C THR A 215 -12.29 -10.52 12.56
N LEU A 216 -11.64 -9.36 12.41
CA LEU A 216 -12.12 -8.31 11.50
C LEU A 216 -12.30 -8.84 10.08
N THR A 217 -11.29 -9.55 9.56
CA THR A 217 -11.28 -10.13 8.21
C THR A 217 -12.43 -11.11 7.98
N LYS A 218 -12.75 -11.96 8.97
CA LYS A 218 -13.72 -13.05 8.86
C LYS A 218 -15.16 -12.62 9.17
N LYS A 219 -15.35 -11.75 10.16
CA LYS A 219 -16.68 -11.44 10.71
C LYS A 219 -17.27 -10.13 10.20
N TRP A 220 -16.45 -9.16 9.77
CA TRP A 220 -16.96 -7.84 9.40
C TRP A 220 -17.35 -7.79 7.91
N PRO A 221 -18.57 -7.30 7.58
CA PRO A 221 -19.00 -7.11 6.21
C PRO A 221 -18.29 -5.91 5.55
N SER A 222 -18.57 -5.65 4.28
CA SER A 222 -18.17 -4.38 3.65
C SER A 222 -18.94 -3.24 4.32
N LEU A 223 -18.20 -2.28 4.87
CA LEU A 223 -18.76 -1.09 5.52
C LEU A 223 -18.31 0.15 4.77
N PRO A 224 -19.22 0.88 4.10
CA PRO A 224 -18.88 2.13 3.42
C PRO A 224 -18.35 3.22 4.36
N SER A 225 -18.79 3.22 5.62
CA SER A 225 -18.31 4.17 6.63
C SER A 225 -16.85 3.92 7.02
N PHE A 226 -16.40 2.66 7.01
CA PHE A 226 -15.10 2.28 7.56
C PHE A 226 -13.97 2.67 6.61
N THR A 227 -13.38 3.82 6.91
CA THR A 227 -12.46 4.52 6.00
C THR A 227 -11.06 4.66 6.57
N HIS A 228 -10.91 4.54 7.90
CA HIS A 228 -9.67 4.84 8.62
C HIS A 228 -9.26 3.70 9.56
N LEU A 229 -8.04 3.18 9.36
CA LEU A 229 -7.42 2.20 10.23
C LEU A 229 -6.00 2.62 10.62
N SER A 230 -5.73 2.66 11.92
CA SER A 230 -4.41 2.93 12.47
C SER A 230 -3.99 1.81 13.42
N ILE A 231 -2.85 1.20 13.13
CA ILE A 231 -2.18 0.19 13.93
C ILE A 231 -0.76 0.66 14.16
N VAL A 232 -0.44 1.03 15.41
CA VAL A 232 0.84 1.62 15.77
C VAL A 232 1.45 0.85 16.91
N GLN A 233 2.63 0.28 16.71
CA GLN A 233 3.47 -0.21 17.78
C GLN A 233 4.48 0.88 18.16
N ASP A 234 4.47 1.30 19.42
CA ASP A 234 5.47 2.22 19.96
C ASP A 234 6.88 1.63 19.80
N LEU A 235 7.89 2.49 19.70
CA LEU A 235 9.30 2.07 19.75
C LEU A 235 9.73 1.81 21.21
N PRO A 236 10.67 0.89 21.46
CA PRO A 236 11.15 0.67 22.82
C PRO A 236 11.87 1.90 23.36
N PRO A 237 12.05 1.99 24.69
CA PRO A 237 13.02 2.90 25.27
C PRO A 237 14.42 2.65 24.71
N ARG A 238 15.04 3.67 24.10
CA ARG A 238 16.44 3.61 23.65
C ARG A 238 17.43 3.56 24.82
N SER A 239 16.98 3.85 26.04
CA SER A 239 17.75 3.73 27.27
C SER A 239 16.99 2.84 28.24
N THR A 240 17.43 1.60 28.37
CA THR A 240 17.17 0.78 29.55
C THR A 240 18.50 0.59 30.26
N VAL A 241 19.10 1.68 30.75
CA VAL A 241 19.88 1.52 31.97
C VAL A 241 18.83 1.15 33.03
N PRO A 242 18.86 -0.05 33.62
CA PRO A 242 17.91 -0.43 34.64
C PRO A 242 17.92 0.63 35.75
N PRO A 243 16.77 1.01 36.34
CA PRO A 243 16.72 1.98 37.44
C PRO A 243 17.61 1.59 38.64
N THR A 244 18.03 0.33 38.71
CA THR A 244 18.90 -0.22 39.74
C THR A 244 20.39 0.10 39.57
N ALA A 245 20.83 0.75 38.48
CA ALA A 245 22.24 1.07 38.24
C ALA A 245 22.65 2.51 38.61
N ALA A 246 21.92 3.17 39.51
CA ALA A 246 22.18 4.56 39.92
C ALA A 246 23.41 4.76 40.84
N ASN A 247 24.31 3.78 40.98
CA ASN A 247 25.51 3.87 41.85
C ASN A 247 26.84 3.68 41.11
N SER A 248 26.94 4.03 39.82
CA SER A 248 28.22 4.05 39.12
C SER A 248 28.42 5.39 38.40
N LYS A 249 29.48 6.08 38.80
CA LYS A 249 29.85 7.43 38.37
C LYS A 249 29.85 7.57 36.84
N SER A 250 29.33 8.72 36.42
CA SER A 250 29.30 9.29 35.08
C SER A 250 30.59 9.14 34.27
N THR A 251 30.49 8.52 33.09
CA THR A 251 31.34 8.84 31.93
C THR A 251 30.43 9.03 30.72
N SER A 252 30.31 10.30 30.30
CA SER A 252 29.64 10.74 29.08
C SER A 252 30.43 10.25 27.86
N LEU A 253 29.81 9.39 27.04
CA LEU A 253 30.27 9.06 25.69
C LEU A 253 29.59 10.00 24.70
N GLU A 254 30.13 11.21 24.59
CA GLU A 254 29.99 12.06 23.40
C GLU A 254 31.39 12.19 22.77
N GLY A 255 31.52 11.74 21.52
CA GLY A 255 32.71 11.94 20.70
C GLY A 255 33.75 10.81 20.75
N SER A 256 33.63 9.80 19.88
CA SER A 256 34.80 9.04 19.43
C SER A 256 34.52 8.27 18.15
N LEU A 257 34.83 8.88 17.00
CA LEU A 257 35.33 8.22 15.79
C LEU A 257 35.64 9.29 14.73
N ALA A 258 36.60 10.15 15.08
CA ALA A 258 37.33 10.99 14.15
C ALA A 258 38.75 11.10 14.69
N ASP A 259 39.64 10.21 14.25
CA ASP A 259 41.02 10.57 13.88
C ASP A 259 41.76 9.33 13.33
N LEU A 260 42.01 9.32 12.03
CA LEU A 260 43.09 8.54 11.43
C LEU A 260 43.88 9.51 10.56
N SER A 261 44.78 10.24 11.19
CA SER A 261 45.83 11.00 10.53
C SER A 261 47.21 10.44 10.90
N LEU A 262 48.11 10.55 9.93
CA LEU A 262 49.42 9.92 9.81
C LEU A 262 50.41 10.27 10.94
N ALA A 263 51.31 9.34 11.29
CA ALA A 263 52.76 9.45 11.01
C ALA A 263 53.64 8.53 11.89
N ASN A 264 54.45 7.73 11.19
CA ASN A 264 55.88 7.43 11.37
C ASN A 264 56.50 6.83 12.65
N THR A 265 57.32 5.78 12.37
CA THR A 265 58.62 5.38 12.97
C THR A 265 58.58 4.76 14.38
N THR A 266 59.24 3.65 14.74
CA THR A 266 60.52 3.03 14.31
C THR A 266 60.54 1.50 14.56
N ALA A 267 61.57 0.86 13.99
CA ALA A 267 61.87 -0.56 13.82
C ALA A 267 62.11 -1.44 15.06
N THR A 268 61.93 -2.76 14.88
CA THR A 268 62.89 -3.88 15.10
C THR A 268 62.15 -5.22 14.88
N GLY A 269 62.35 -5.95 13.76
CA GLY A 269 63.25 -7.12 13.62
C GLY A 269 62.58 -8.42 14.15
N SER A 270 62.57 -9.61 13.55
CA SER A 270 63.13 -10.22 12.33
C SER A 270 62.71 -11.72 12.33
N GLY A 271 62.55 -12.34 11.15
CA GLY A 271 62.50 -13.79 10.91
C GLY A 271 61.10 -14.39 10.71
N SER A 272 60.75 -15.30 9.80
CA SER A 272 61.26 -15.94 8.56
C SER A 272 60.61 -17.34 8.53
N ASP A 273 60.18 -17.79 7.34
CA ASP A 273 59.86 -19.19 6.96
C ASP A 273 58.66 -19.92 7.60
N SER A 274 57.98 -20.87 6.97
CA SER A 274 57.59 -21.20 5.59
C SER A 274 56.68 -22.43 5.67
N ASP A 275 55.80 -22.57 4.67
CA ASP A 275 55.30 -23.81 4.07
C ASP A 275 54.35 -24.83 4.77
N GLN A 276 53.25 -25.05 4.02
CA GLN A 276 52.66 -26.31 3.56
C GLN A 276 51.66 -27.12 4.41
N ASP A 277 50.45 -27.15 3.86
CA ASP A 277 49.71 -28.32 3.35
C ASP A 277 49.39 -29.53 4.25
N ASP A 278 48.09 -29.80 4.35
CA ASP A 278 47.42 -30.97 3.73
C ASP A 278 46.56 -31.84 4.67
N SER A 279 45.36 -32.13 4.15
CA SER A 279 44.53 -33.33 4.37
C SER A 279 44.05 -33.67 5.80
N GLY A 280 42.83 -34.15 6.06
CA GLY A 280 41.75 -34.62 5.21
C GLY A 280 40.78 -35.47 6.05
N ARG A 281 39.56 -35.63 5.52
CA ARG A 281 38.65 -36.78 5.64
C ARG A 281 38.08 -37.23 7.01
N SER A 282 36.77 -37.01 7.11
CA SER A 282 35.71 -38.04 7.12
C SER A 282 35.43 -38.92 8.36
N THR A 283 34.21 -38.68 8.88
CA THR A 283 33.15 -39.65 9.24
C THR A 283 33.21 -40.45 10.57
N PRO A 284 32.03 -40.82 11.13
CA PRO A 284 31.80 -40.98 12.57
C PRO A 284 31.56 -42.44 13.00
N PRO A 285 31.41 -42.70 14.31
CA PRO A 285 30.60 -43.82 14.80
C PRO A 285 29.47 -43.30 15.74
N THR A 286 28.17 -43.62 15.59
CA THR A 286 27.47 -44.89 15.91
C THR A 286 28.00 -45.50 17.23
N SER A 287 27.33 -45.48 18.38
CA SER A 287 26.16 -46.32 18.68
C SER A 287 25.97 -46.38 20.21
N ILE A 288 24.72 -46.26 20.66
CA ILE A 288 23.98 -47.11 21.62
C ILE A 288 24.56 -47.43 23.03
N SER A 289 23.64 -47.44 24.01
CA SER A 289 23.63 -48.15 25.33
C SER A 289 24.38 -47.42 26.47
N SER A 290 23.90 -47.31 27.70
CA SER A 290 22.94 -48.11 28.46
C SER A 290 22.36 -47.30 29.61
N ALA A 291 21.14 -47.64 30.01
CA ALA A 291 20.57 -47.29 31.29
C ALA A 291 21.35 -47.98 32.43
N SER A 292 21.57 -47.26 33.53
CA SER A 292 21.70 -47.87 34.85
C SER A 292 20.98 -47.01 35.89
N GLU A 293 20.11 -47.70 36.62
CA GLU A 293 19.34 -47.23 37.74
C GLU A 293 20.23 -47.17 38.98
N ASN A 294 20.13 -46.07 39.74
CA ASN A 294 20.19 -46.12 41.19
C ASN A 294 19.52 -44.86 41.77
N PRO A 295 18.53 -45.01 42.66
CA PRO A 295 17.91 -43.90 43.38
C PRO A 295 18.73 -43.60 44.65
N MET A 296 18.58 -42.39 45.18
CA MET A 296 19.27 -41.81 46.35
C MET A 296 20.42 -40.87 45.97
N ASP A 297 20.04 -39.67 45.50
CA ASP A 297 20.74 -38.47 45.95
C ASP A 297 19.78 -37.26 45.94
N ILE A 298 19.43 -36.83 47.15
CA ILE A 298 18.59 -35.66 47.43
C ILE A 298 19.53 -34.50 47.70
N GLY A 299 19.48 -33.48 46.84
CA GLY A 299 19.99 -32.16 47.15
C GLY A 299 21.17 -31.71 46.29
N THR A 300 20.92 -31.30 45.05
CA THR A 300 21.56 -30.14 44.41
C THR A 300 20.77 -29.76 43.16
N SER A 301 20.53 -28.47 42.99
CA SER A 301 19.73 -27.85 41.94
C SER A 301 20.27 -28.16 40.53
N LYS A 302 19.50 -28.89 39.71
CA LYS A 302 19.75 -29.03 38.27
C LYS A 302 19.47 -27.69 37.58
N SER A 303 20.54 -27.03 37.17
CA SER A 303 20.52 -25.96 36.18
C SER A 303 20.03 -26.50 34.83
N TYR A 304 19.07 -25.79 34.26
CA TYR A 304 18.52 -26.00 32.92
C TYR A 304 19.61 -25.80 31.87
N THR A 305 20.10 -26.88 31.26
CA THR A 305 21.03 -26.82 30.12
C THR A 305 20.25 -26.45 28.86
N GLY A 306 20.31 -25.16 28.51
CA GLY A 306 19.60 -24.55 27.37
C GLY A 306 20.11 -25.01 26.01
N HIS A 307 19.87 -26.27 25.65
CA HIS A 307 20.00 -26.76 24.28
C HIS A 307 18.62 -27.00 23.68
N GLY A 308 17.97 -25.90 23.26
CA GLY A 308 16.88 -25.96 22.28
C GLY A 308 17.43 -26.28 20.88
N PRO A 309 16.56 -26.70 19.94
CA PRO A 309 16.93 -27.31 18.65
C PRO A 309 17.53 -26.35 17.59
N PHE A 310 17.99 -25.16 17.99
CA PHE A 310 18.65 -24.18 17.11
C PHE A 310 20.13 -24.00 17.47
N GLY A 311 20.83 -25.11 17.76
CA GLY A 311 22.25 -25.12 18.06
C GLY A 311 23.12 -24.89 16.82
N ASN A 312 23.48 -23.64 16.55
CA ASN A 312 24.60 -23.29 15.67
C ASN A 312 25.93 -23.50 16.43
N PRO A 313 26.89 -24.30 15.92
CA PRO A 313 28.05 -24.75 16.71
C PRO A 313 29.26 -23.79 16.67
N PHE A 314 29.07 -22.49 16.40
CA PHE A 314 30.20 -21.55 16.20
C PHE A 314 30.31 -20.40 17.22
N LEU A 315 29.60 -20.46 18.35
CA LEU A 315 29.80 -19.48 19.43
C LEU A 315 30.72 -20.03 20.51
N ASN A 316 31.98 -19.64 20.40
CA ASN A 316 33.10 -19.88 21.31
C ASN A 316 32.73 -19.69 22.80
N GLU A 317 33.06 -20.71 23.59
CA GLU A 317 32.88 -20.83 25.04
C GLU A 317 33.74 -19.83 25.87
N LYS A 318 34.65 -19.08 25.22
CA LYS A 318 35.47 -18.04 25.87
C LYS A 318 34.81 -16.66 25.99
N LEU A 319 33.61 -16.46 25.44
CA LEU A 319 32.79 -15.30 25.76
C LEU A 319 31.87 -15.70 26.91
N GLY A 320 32.30 -15.38 28.14
CA GLY A 320 31.51 -15.58 29.34
C GLY A 320 30.07 -15.14 29.12
N ILE A 321 29.12 -15.91 29.67
CA ILE A 321 27.67 -15.77 29.54
C ILE A 321 27.27 -14.32 29.86
N THR A 322 27.35 -13.44 28.87
CA THR A 322 26.80 -12.12 28.94
C THR A 322 25.31 -12.34 28.73
N LYS A 323 24.54 -12.21 29.81
CA LYS A 323 23.08 -12.07 29.71
C LYS A 323 22.82 -11.13 28.53
N PRO A 324 21.95 -11.49 27.55
CA PRO A 324 21.71 -10.63 26.41
C PRO A 324 21.38 -9.23 26.92
N LYS A 325 22.31 -8.29 26.69
CA LYS A 325 22.24 -6.92 27.25
C LYS A 325 21.08 -6.13 26.68
N THR A 326 20.42 -6.65 25.64
CA THR A 326 19.32 -6.01 24.95
C THR A 326 18.09 -6.91 24.99
N PHE A 327 17.05 -6.42 25.68
CA PHE A 327 15.73 -7.02 25.70
C PHE A 327 15.21 -7.12 24.25
N ALA A 328 14.89 -8.34 23.79
CA ALA A 328 14.27 -8.53 22.48
C ALA A 328 12.92 -7.81 22.47
N GLN A 329 12.68 -7.02 21.42
CA GLN A 329 11.45 -6.23 21.33
C GLN A 329 10.26 -7.20 21.17
N PRO A 330 9.21 -7.09 22.00
CA PRO A 330 8.02 -7.89 21.80
C PRO A 330 7.39 -7.49 20.47
N ILE A 331 7.03 -8.46 19.66
CA ILE A 331 6.40 -8.23 18.37
C ILE A 331 4.89 -8.36 18.57
N VAL A 332 4.11 -7.39 18.08
CA VAL A 332 2.64 -7.41 18.17
C VAL A 332 2.03 -8.48 17.26
N PHE A 333 2.59 -8.64 16.06
CA PHE A 333 2.13 -9.58 15.03
C PHE A 333 3.19 -10.64 14.73
N PHE A 334 2.83 -11.92 14.87
CA PHE A 334 3.71 -13.01 14.45
C PHE A 334 3.61 -13.24 12.95
N ASP A 335 2.37 -13.40 12.44
CA ASP A 335 2.11 -13.52 11.02
C ASP A 335 1.60 -12.21 10.43
N ILE A 336 2.53 -11.40 9.92
CA ILE A 336 2.18 -10.14 9.28
C ILE A 336 1.33 -10.31 8.00
N ASN A 337 1.25 -11.53 7.43
CA ASN A 337 0.36 -11.80 6.29
C ASN A 337 -1.13 -11.70 6.67
N CYS A 338 -1.49 -11.63 7.95
CA CYS A 338 -2.85 -11.29 8.35
C CYS A 338 -3.30 -9.94 7.75
N ILE A 339 -2.36 -9.00 7.53
CA ILE A 339 -2.65 -7.70 6.90
C ILE A 339 -3.02 -7.83 5.42
N SER A 340 -2.38 -8.73 4.67
CA SER A 340 -2.74 -8.94 3.25
C SER A 340 -4.06 -9.70 3.11
N LYS A 341 -4.36 -10.63 4.03
CA LYS A 341 -5.70 -11.24 4.12
C LYS A 341 -6.76 -10.18 4.43
N PHE A 342 -6.49 -9.31 5.40
CA PHE A 342 -7.37 -8.18 5.74
C PHE A 342 -7.57 -7.25 4.55
N ALA A 343 -6.51 -6.91 3.80
CA ALA A 343 -6.57 -6.04 2.63
C ALA A 343 -7.49 -6.54 1.50
N LEU A 344 -7.71 -7.86 1.42
CA LEU A 344 -8.62 -8.48 0.45
C LEU A 344 -10.06 -8.61 0.97
N SER A 345 -10.25 -8.47 2.29
CA SER A 345 -11.54 -8.65 2.94
C SER A 345 -12.57 -7.58 2.51
N PRO A 346 -13.87 -7.84 2.70
CA PRO A 346 -14.91 -6.85 2.43
C PRO A 346 -14.75 -5.57 3.26
N ILE A 347 -14.37 -5.68 4.54
CA ILE A 347 -14.23 -4.54 5.43
C ILE A 347 -13.13 -3.55 5.00
N ALA A 348 -12.10 -4.02 4.29
CA ALA A 348 -10.99 -3.17 3.82
C ALA A 348 -11.25 -2.49 2.47
N GLU A 349 -12.38 -2.76 1.83
CA GLU A 349 -12.72 -2.26 0.49
C GLU A 349 -12.79 -0.73 0.43
N ASN A 350 -13.41 -0.12 1.43
CA ASN A 350 -13.63 1.33 1.50
C ASN A 350 -12.53 2.07 2.29
N LEU A 351 -11.45 1.38 2.62
CA LEU A 351 -10.36 1.96 3.40
C LEU A 351 -9.58 2.97 2.55
N THR A 352 -9.61 4.23 2.97
CA THR A 352 -8.94 5.35 2.29
C THR A 352 -7.65 5.77 3.00
N HIS A 353 -7.60 5.58 4.32
CA HIS A 353 -6.47 5.99 5.15
C HIS A 353 -5.98 4.83 6.03
N LEU A 354 -4.71 4.46 5.83
CA LEU A 354 -4.08 3.36 6.54
C LEU A 354 -2.77 3.83 7.18
N ARG A 355 -2.67 3.66 8.50
CA ARG A 355 -1.43 3.83 9.25
C ARG A 355 -1.02 2.48 9.84
N LEU A 356 0.13 1.94 9.42
CA LEU A 356 0.71 0.70 9.91
C LEU A 356 2.17 0.93 10.33
N ARG A 357 2.38 1.21 11.61
CA ARG A 357 3.71 1.45 12.16
C ARG A 357 4.13 0.26 13.00
N VAL A 358 4.81 -0.71 12.38
CA VAL A 358 5.31 -1.93 13.06
C VAL A 358 6.83 -1.96 12.94
N PRO A 359 7.56 -1.56 14.00
CA PRO A 359 9.00 -1.40 13.96
C PRO A 359 9.74 -2.62 13.41
N SER A 360 10.71 -2.38 12.52
CA SER A 360 11.61 -3.40 11.97
C SER A 360 10.95 -4.53 11.17
N ARG A 361 9.64 -4.45 10.87
CA ARG A 361 8.94 -5.39 9.98
C ARG A 361 8.93 -4.87 8.55
N ASP A 362 9.12 -5.76 7.59
CA ASP A 362 8.97 -5.46 6.16
C ASP A 362 7.48 -5.59 5.78
N LEU A 363 6.77 -4.46 5.83
CA LEU A 363 5.35 -4.40 5.46
C LEU A 363 5.15 -4.30 3.95
N LEU A 364 6.15 -3.80 3.20
CA LEU A 364 6.00 -3.60 1.75
C LEU A 364 5.66 -4.90 1.05
N ARG A 365 6.35 -5.99 1.40
CA ARG A 365 6.11 -7.31 0.80
C ARG A 365 4.66 -7.76 0.96
N VAL A 366 4.05 -7.48 2.12
CA VAL A 366 2.66 -7.86 2.43
C VAL A 366 1.67 -6.95 1.70
N LEU A 367 2.01 -5.68 1.51
CA LEU A 367 1.17 -4.70 0.84
C LEU A 367 1.19 -4.84 -0.69
N ILE A 368 2.14 -5.59 -1.28
CA ILE A 368 2.22 -5.76 -2.75
C ILE A 368 1.92 -7.19 -3.23
N ALA A 369 2.10 -8.19 -2.37
CA ALA A 369 1.91 -9.59 -2.75
C ALA A 369 0.65 -10.16 -2.06
N PRO A 370 -0.36 -10.61 -2.83
CA PRO A 370 -1.49 -11.31 -2.23
C PRO A 370 -1.02 -12.60 -1.54
N PRO A 371 -1.75 -13.08 -0.51
CA PRO A 371 -1.42 -14.33 0.17
C PRO A 371 -1.32 -15.51 -0.82
N ARG A 372 -0.34 -16.38 -0.62
CA ARG A 372 -0.17 -17.59 -1.46
C ARG A 372 -1.43 -18.46 -1.40
N GLY A 373 -1.87 -18.94 -2.56
CA GLY A 373 -3.05 -19.82 -2.68
C GLY A 373 -4.36 -19.09 -2.95
N ILE A 374 -4.38 -17.76 -2.92
CA ILE A 374 -5.54 -16.94 -3.26
C ILE A 374 -5.31 -16.30 -4.64
N ASN A 375 -5.77 -16.97 -5.70
CA ASN A 375 -5.73 -16.43 -7.06
C ASN A 375 -6.87 -15.43 -7.26
N THR A 376 -6.81 -14.28 -6.60
CA THR A 376 -7.80 -13.21 -6.80
C THR A 376 -7.21 -12.08 -7.63
N HIS A 377 -7.94 -11.65 -8.65
CA HIS A 377 -7.65 -10.39 -9.36
C HIS A 377 -7.95 -9.13 -8.51
N LYS A 378 -8.44 -9.31 -7.28
CA LYS A 378 -8.77 -8.22 -6.36
C LYS A 378 -7.49 -7.51 -5.88
N ARG A 379 -7.50 -6.18 -5.94
CA ARG A 379 -6.41 -5.34 -5.45
C ARG A 379 -6.46 -5.25 -3.93
N LEU A 380 -5.28 -5.22 -3.30
CA LEU A 380 -5.14 -4.91 -1.88
C LEU A 380 -5.49 -3.44 -1.66
N PHE A 381 -6.37 -3.14 -0.70
CA PHE A 381 -6.86 -1.78 -0.36
C PHE A 381 -7.14 -0.91 -1.62
N PRO A 382 -8.20 -1.23 -2.38
CA PRO A 382 -8.43 -0.64 -3.70
C PRO A 382 -8.60 0.89 -3.69
N ASN A 383 -9.07 1.45 -2.57
CA ASN A 383 -9.42 2.86 -2.41
C ASN A 383 -8.41 3.66 -1.56
N LEU A 384 -7.20 3.13 -1.37
CA LEU A 384 -6.22 3.74 -0.49
C LEU A 384 -5.60 5.02 -1.07
N ASN A 385 -5.77 6.14 -0.36
CA ASN A 385 -5.25 7.46 -0.72
C ASN A 385 -4.11 7.91 0.20
N TYR A 386 -4.09 7.43 1.44
CA TYR A 386 -3.08 7.76 2.44
C TYR A 386 -2.48 6.49 3.05
N LEU A 387 -1.15 6.37 2.97
CA LEU A 387 -0.41 5.27 3.56
C LEU A 387 0.72 5.79 4.44
N ASP A 388 0.69 5.41 5.71
CA ASP A 388 1.76 5.68 6.67
C ASP A 388 2.34 4.36 7.16
N ILE A 389 3.54 4.04 6.70
CA ILE A 389 4.30 2.86 7.09
C ILE A 389 5.58 3.25 7.83
N SER A 390 5.52 4.36 8.57
CA SER A 390 6.63 4.86 9.37
C SER A 390 7.11 3.81 10.36
N THR A 391 8.40 3.88 10.73
CA THR A 391 9.13 2.95 11.61
C THR A 391 9.32 1.52 11.10
N THR A 392 8.70 1.15 9.98
CA THR A 392 8.86 -0.16 9.35
C THR A 392 10.18 -0.24 8.58
N ASN A 393 10.57 -1.43 8.13
CA ASN A 393 11.77 -1.62 7.32
C ASN A 393 11.44 -1.43 5.84
N VAL A 394 11.63 -0.22 5.33
CA VAL A 394 11.48 0.13 3.91
C VAL A 394 12.84 0.52 3.34
N ARG A 395 13.13 0.09 2.11
CA ARG A 395 14.32 0.47 1.34
C ARG A 395 13.90 1.01 -0.03
N ILE A 396 14.77 1.78 -0.67
CA ILE A 396 14.61 2.16 -2.08
C ILE A 396 14.96 0.95 -2.94
N ASP A 397 13.95 0.14 -3.25
CA ASP A 397 14.11 -1.07 -4.02
C ASP A 397 12.92 -1.31 -4.97
N THR A 398 12.91 -2.50 -5.60
CA THR A 398 11.85 -2.94 -6.49
C THR A 398 10.50 -3.12 -5.78
N ASN A 399 10.48 -3.33 -4.46
CA ASN A 399 9.24 -3.48 -3.69
C ASN A 399 8.54 -2.14 -3.53
N LEU A 400 9.28 -1.07 -3.21
CA LEU A 400 8.73 0.29 -3.16
C LEU A 400 8.19 0.70 -4.54
N THR A 401 8.94 0.41 -5.62
CA THR A 401 8.48 0.65 -6.99
C THR A 401 7.20 -0.13 -7.30
N THR A 402 7.12 -1.39 -6.86
CA THR A 402 5.93 -2.22 -7.06
C THR A 402 4.74 -1.71 -6.25
N LEU A 403 4.97 -1.18 -5.04
CA LEU A 403 3.93 -0.55 -4.22
C LEU A 403 3.34 0.65 -4.97
N LEU A 404 4.17 1.58 -5.42
CA LEU A 404 3.74 2.78 -6.15
C LEU A 404 2.99 2.43 -7.45
N ARG A 405 3.39 1.34 -8.13
CA ARG A 405 2.68 0.82 -9.30
C ARG A 405 1.31 0.21 -8.95
N THR A 406 1.19 -0.40 -7.77
CA THR A 406 -0.01 -1.13 -7.34
C THR A 406 -1.08 -0.18 -6.82
N TYR A 407 -0.70 0.79 -5.97
CA TYR A 407 -1.63 1.74 -5.36
C TYR A 407 -1.76 3.01 -6.20
N SER A 408 -2.53 2.90 -7.29
CA SER A 408 -2.69 3.99 -8.25
C SER A 408 -3.49 5.20 -7.74
N ARG A 409 -4.14 5.10 -6.58
CA ARG A 409 -4.90 6.20 -5.96
C ARG A 409 -4.12 6.86 -4.82
N LEU A 410 -2.93 6.38 -4.51
CA LEU A 410 -2.15 6.87 -3.39
C LEU A 410 -1.72 8.31 -3.64
N GLU A 411 -2.14 9.21 -2.75
CA GLU A 411 -1.84 10.64 -2.80
C GLU A 411 -0.78 11.02 -1.76
N HIS A 412 -0.76 10.34 -0.61
CA HIS A 412 0.17 10.65 0.48
C HIS A 412 0.85 9.40 1.01
N LEU A 413 2.19 9.42 1.02
CA LEU A 413 3.02 8.33 1.53
C LEU A 413 3.94 8.82 2.65
N VAL A 414 3.83 8.24 3.84
CA VAL A 414 4.68 8.57 5.01
C VAL A 414 5.61 7.41 5.33
N LEU A 415 6.91 7.69 5.24
CA LEU A 415 8.05 6.79 5.38
C LEU A 415 9.00 7.30 6.47
N ASP A 416 8.46 7.79 7.58
CA ASP A 416 9.30 8.35 8.62
C ASP A 416 10.07 7.26 9.37
N ARG A 417 11.34 7.53 9.68
CA ARG A 417 12.21 6.62 10.45
C ARG A 417 12.19 5.19 9.92
N VAL A 418 12.02 5.03 8.61
CA VAL A 418 12.27 3.75 7.96
C VAL A 418 13.78 3.60 7.76
N ASN A 419 14.22 2.64 6.96
CA ASN A 419 15.64 2.45 6.66
C ASN A 419 15.87 2.74 5.16
N LEU A 420 15.28 3.84 4.68
CA LEU A 420 15.09 4.13 3.26
C LEU A 420 16.43 4.24 2.56
N PHE A 421 17.33 5.01 3.15
CA PHE A 421 18.67 5.32 2.65
C PHE A 421 19.78 4.51 3.33
N GLY A 422 19.44 3.63 4.28
CA GLY A 422 20.42 2.86 5.01
C GLY A 422 21.41 3.73 5.81
N PHE A 423 22.61 3.19 6.01
CA PHE A 423 23.72 3.93 6.63
C PHE A 423 24.34 4.99 5.70
N THR A 424 23.96 4.99 4.42
CA THR A 424 24.52 5.89 3.39
C THR A 424 23.81 7.25 3.30
N ALA A 425 22.77 7.48 4.11
CA ALA A 425 21.99 8.72 4.08
C ALA A 425 22.86 9.98 4.21
N ARG A 426 23.88 9.97 5.07
CA ARG A 426 24.72 11.16 5.33
C ARG A 426 25.62 11.56 4.16
N ASP A 427 26.07 10.58 3.38
CA ASP A 427 27.06 10.76 2.32
C ASP A 427 26.40 10.82 0.94
N LYS A 428 25.37 9.99 0.72
CA LYS A 428 24.66 9.83 -0.56
C LYS A 428 23.21 10.31 -0.52
N GLY A 429 22.81 11.00 0.54
CA GLY A 429 21.44 11.51 0.70
C GLY A 429 20.92 12.28 -0.53
N PRO A 430 21.69 13.22 -1.12
CA PRO A 430 21.25 13.95 -2.31
C PRO A 430 21.01 13.03 -3.52
N GLU A 431 21.96 12.12 -3.83
CA GLU A 431 21.83 11.14 -4.92
C GLU A 431 20.60 10.24 -4.73
N LEU A 432 20.38 9.75 -3.51
CA LEU A 432 19.26 8.88 -3.18
C LEU A 432 17.91 9.62 -3.22
N CYS A 433 17.90 10.92 -2.90
CA CYS A 433 16.72 11.76 -3.04
C CYS A 433 16.38 11.99 -4.52
N ASN A 434 17.39 12.22 -5.37
CA ASN A 434 17.23 12.28 -6.82
C ASN A 434 16.64 10.97 -7.37
N ASP A 435 17.22 9.83 -6.98
CA ASP A 435 16.73 8.50 -7.35
C ASP A 435 15.29 8.27 -6.88
N LEU A 436 14.93 8.69 -5.66
CA LEU A 436 13.58 8.58 -5.12
C LEU A 436 12.58 9.40 -5.93
N GLY A 437 12.89 10.65 -6.24
CA GLY A 437 12.05 11.52 -7.08
C GLY A 437 11.82 10.91 -8.46
N GLY A 438 12.89 10.43 -9.10
CA GLY A 438 12.82 9.75 -10.40
C GLY A 438 12.05 8.43 -10.36
N LEU A 439 12.19 7.65 -9.29
CA LEU A 439 11.53 6.35 -9.10
C LEU A 439 10.01 6.52 -8.98
N ILE A 440 9.54 7.51 -8.23
CA ILE A 440 8.10 7.74 -8.04
C ILE A 440 7.42 8.04 -9.38
N VAL A 441 8.02 8.92 -10.19
CA VAL A 441 7.48 9.24 -11.51
C VAL A 441 7.60 8.06 -12.47
N SER A 442 8.72 7.34 -12.44
CA SER A 442 8.96 6.18 -13.30
C SER A 442 8.03 5.00 -13.01
N ALA A 443 7.46 4.90 -11.80
CA ALA A 443 6.45 3.90 -11.48
C ALA A 443 5.20 4.06 -12.37
N GLY A 444 4.80 5.30 -12.68
CA GLY A 444 3.74 5.60 -13.65
C GLY A 444 4.09 5.10 -15.05
N LEU A 445 5.30 5.40 -15.54
CA LEU A 445 5.78 4.89 -16.84
C LEU A 445 5.75 3.36 -16.92
N ALA A 446 6.21 2.68 -15.88
CA ALA A 446 6.21 1.23 -15.80
C ALA A 446 4.78 0.66 -15.84
N ARG A 447 3.82 1.34 -15.19
CA ARG A 447 2.40 0.98 -15.21
C ARG A 447 1.80 1.09 -16.62
N GLY A 448 2.10 2.17 -17.35
CA GLY A 448 1.65 2.35 -18.74
C GLY A 448 2.18 1.25 -19.67
N LYS A 449 3.49 0.97 -19.61
CA LYS A 449 4.13 -0.10 -20.40
C LYS A 449 3.58 -1.49 -20.09
N GLU A 450 3.37 -1.77 -18.80
CA GLU A 450 2.81 -3.05 -18.37
C GLU A 450 1.36 -3.20 -18.86
N ARG A 451 0.57 -2.13 -18.83
CA ARG A 451 -0.80 -2.14 -19.35
C ARG A 451 -0.84 -2.38 -20.86
N GLU A 452 0.00 -1.69 -21.64
CA GLU A 452 0.15 -1.94 -23.09
C GLU A 452 0.56 -3.40 -23.37
N ARG A 453 1.51 -3.94 -22.60
CA ARG A 453 1.96 -5.35 -22.71
C ARG A 453 0.82 -6.33 -22.41
N GLN A 454 0.05 -6.08 -21.36
CA GLN A 454 -1.10 -6.92 -21.00
C GLN A 454 -2.16 -6.93 -22.09
N ILE A 455 -2.50 -5.76 -22.64
CA ILE A 455 -3.47 -5.63 -23.73
C ILE A 455 -2.97 -6.38 -24.99
N ALA A 456 -1.71 -6.21 -25.36
CA ALA A 456 -1.12 -6.92 -26.50
C ALA A 456 -1.09 -8.44 -26.30
N GLN A 457 -0.80 -8.91 -25.08
CA GLN A 457 -0.85 -10.33 -24.74
C GLN A 457 -2.27 -10.88 -24.83
N TRP A 458 -3.27 -10.16 -24.29
CA TRP A 458 -4.67 -10.56 -24.38
C TRP A 458 -5.16 -10.59 -25.83
N GLU A 459 -4.80 -9.61 -26.64
CA GLU A 459 -5.15 -9.60 -28.07
C GLU A 459 -4.54 -10.81 -28.80
N LEU A 460 -3.29 -11.16 -28.49
CA LEU A 460 -2.64 -12.35 -29.01
C LEU A 460 -3.38 -13.63 -28.57
N GLU A 461 -3.72 -13.75 -27.29
CA GLU A 461 -4.48 -14.89 -26.76
C GLU A 461 -5.86 -15.03 -27.42
N GLN A 462 -6.57 -13.92 -27.64
CA GLN A 462 -7.84 -13.92 -28.36
C GLN A 462 -7.66 -14.39 -29.81
N ARG A 463 -6.65 -13.89 -30.52
CA ARG A 463 -6.35 -14.33 -31.89
C ARG A 463 -5.98 -15.80 -31.95
N THR A 464 -5.21 -16.31 -31.00
CA THR A 464 -4.90 -17.74 -30.89
C THR A 464 -6.17 -18.56 -30.67
N ARG A 465 -7.09 -18.14 -29.79
CA ARG A 465 -8.38 -18.82 -29.58
C ARG A 465 -9.23 -18.87 -30.85
N PHE A 466 -9.32 -17.76 -31.59
CA PHE A 466 -10.07 -17.73 -32.86
C PHE A 466 -9.43 -18.63 -33.92
N ALA A 467 -8.10 -18.62 -34.05
CA ALA A 467 -7.39 -19.49 -34.99
C ALA A 467 -7.55 -20.98 -34.64
N GLU A 468 -7.51 -21.32 -33.35
CA GLU A 468 -7.76 -22.68 -32.87
C GLU A 468 -9.19 -23.15 -33.13
N ALA A 469 -10.19 -22.29 -32.88
CA ALA A 469 -11.59 -22.58 -33.15
C ALA A 469 -11.85 -22.79 -34.65
N GLU A 470 -11.25 -21.95 -35.50
CA GLU A 470 -11.38 -22.10 -36.95
C GLU A 470 -10.65 -23.35 -37.46
N ALA A 471 -9.46 -23.64 -36.97
CA ALA A 471 -8.75 -24.87 -37.28
C ALA A 471 -9.52 -26.11 -36.81
N ALA A 472 -10.22 -26.04 -35.68
CA ALA A 472 -11.10 -27.09 -35.20
C ALA A 472 -12.33 -27.26 -36.12
N ARG A 473 -12.94 -26.16 -36.56
CA ARG A 473 -14.07 -26.17 -37.51
C ARG A 473 -13.67 -26.81 -38.85
N VAL A 474 -12.52 -26.42 -39.40
CA VAL A 474 -11.98 -27.00 -40.64
C VAL A 474 -11.68 -28.49 -40.47
N ARG A 475 -11.11 -28.91 -39.34
CA ARG A 475 -10.89 -30.34 -39.04
C ARG A 475 -12.20 -31.11 -38.93
N ALA A 476 -13.21 -30.55 -38.26
CA ALA A 476 -14.53 -31.16 -38.15
C ALA A 476 -15.23 -31.30 -39.51
N GLN A 477 -15.15 -30.28 -40.37
CA GLN A 477 -15.67 -30.33 -41.73
C GLN A 477 -14.97 -31.39 -42.58
N ARG A 478 -13.65 -31.52 -42.47
CA ARG A 478 -12.89 -32.57 -43.17
C ARG A 478 -13.32 -33.96 -42.72
N LEU A 479 -13.45 -34.18 -41.41
CA LEU A 479 -13.92 -35.46 -40.86
C LEU A 479 -15.37 -35.78 -41.27
N ALA A 480 -16.25 -34.78 -41.29
CA ALA A 480 -17.64 -34.96 -41.75
C ALA A 480 -17.70 -35.33 -43.24
N ALA A 481 -16.91 -34.65 -44.09
CA ALA A 481 -16.82 -34.99 -45.51
C ALA A 481 -16.24 -36.39 -45.76
N GLU A 482 -15.29 -36.82 -44.92
CA GLU A 482 -14.72 -38.18 -44.98
C GLU A 482 -15.74 -39.24 -44.53
N GLN A 483 -16.52 -38.99 -43.47
CA GLN A 483 -17.60 -39.86 -43.04
C GLN A 483 -18.72 -39.96 -44.09
N GLU A 484 -19.08 -38.86 -44.74
CA GLU A 484 -20.07 -38.86 -45.84
C GLU A 484 -19.58 -39.69 -47.04
N ARG A 485 -18.29 -39.58 -47.39
CA ARG A 485 -17.66 -40.44 -48.40
C ARG A 485 -17.72 -41.93 -48.05
N LEU A 486 -17.53 -42.29 -46.77
CA LEU A 486 -17.61 -43.68 -46.32
C LEU A 486 -19.07 -44.18 -46.22
N ALA A 487 -20.03 -43.29 -45.95
CA ALA A 487 -21.44 -43.64 -45.79
C ALA A 487 -22.19 -43.82 -47.12
N ASN A 488 -21.66 -43.33 -48.24
CA ASN A 488 -22.28 -43.43 -49.56
C ASN A 488 -21.46 -44.29 -50.55
N PRO A 489 -21.37 -45.63 -50.35
CA PRO A 489 -20.54 -46.51 -51.17
C PRO A 489 -21.08 -46.76 -52.60
N ASN A 490 -22.27 -46.27 -52.95
CA ASN A 490 -22.93 -46.55 -54.23
C ASN A 490 -22.68 -45.52 -55.35
N SER A 491 -21.80 -44.52 -55.16
CA SER A 491 -21.47 -43.52 -56.18
C SER A 491 -20.04 -43.63 -56.75
N THR A 492 -19.52 -44.85 -56.88
CA THR A 492 -18.36 -45.15 -57.73
C THR A 492 -18.75 -46.27 -58.68
N GLN A 493 -19.32 -45.87 -59.81
CA GLN A 493 -19.23 -46.63 -61.05
C GLN A 493 -17.73 -46.74 -61.37
N GLU A 494 -17.22 -47.96 -61.28
CA GLU A 494 -15.98 -48.45 -61.91
C GLU A 494 -14.84 -47.43 -62.10
N ASP A 495 -13.97 -47.30 -61.10
CA ASP A 495 -12.59 -46.87 -61.33
C ASP A 495 -11.66 -47.83 -60.63
N SER A 496 -11.48 -48.99 -61.26
CA SER A 496 -10.34 -49.87 -61.03
C SER A 496 -9.07 -49.14 -61.52
N LEU A 497 -8.63 -48.13 -60.78
CA LEU A 497 -7.27 -47.62 -60.88
C LEU A 497 -6.36 -48.79 -60.49
N SER A 498 -5.55 -49.26 -61.44
CA SER A 498 -4.64 -50.38 -61.25
C SER A 498 -3.83 -50.17 -59.97
N ALA A 499 -3.51 -51.26 -59.26
CA ALA A 499 -2.71 -51.21 -58.03
C ALA A 499 -1.41 -50.39 -58.18
N GLU A 500 -0.91 -50.26 -59.42
CA GLU A 500 0.23 -49.45 -59.83
C GLU A 500 0.00 -47.92 -59.69
N VAL A 501 -1.19 -47.41 -60.01
CA VAL A 501 -1.53 -45.97 -59.85
C VAL A 501 -1.67 -45.60 -58.36
N LEU A 502 -2.23 -46.50 -57.54
CA LEU A 502 -2.30 -46.32 -56.09
C LEU A 502 -0.91 -46.38 -55.42
N ASP A 503 0.00 -47.20 -55.95
CA ASP A 503 1.38 -47.25 -55.47
C ASP A 503 2.19 -46.01 -55.92
N GLU A 504 1.93 -45.50 -57.13
CA GLU A 504 2.53 -44.25 -57.63
C GLU A 504 2.04 -43.03 -56.84
N ILE A 505 0.75 -42.98 -56.47
CA ILE A 505 0.22 -41.96 -55.55
C ILE A 505 0.91 -42.06 -54.18
N ARG A 506 1.03 -43.27 -53.61
CA ARG A 506 1.76 -43.49 -52.33
C ARG A 506 3.26 -43.18 -52.42
N ARG A 507 3.87 -43.26 -53.60
CA ARG A 507 5.27 -42.89 -53.84
C ARG A 507 5.44 -41.37 -53.95
N ARG A 508 4.50 -40.71 -54.63
CA ARG A 508 4.43 -39.25 -54.77
C ARG A 508 4.17 -38.58 -53.42
N GLU A 509 3.24 -39.11 -52.63
CA GLU A 509 2.97 -38.64 -51.27
C GLU A 509 4.20 -38.78 -50.36
N ARG A 510 4.93 -39.90 -50.42
CA ARG A 510 6.20 -40.06 -49.67
C ARG A 510 7.28 -39.08 -50.10
N MET A 511 7.37 -38.76 -51.40
CA MET A 511 8.32 -37.76 -51.88
C MET A 511 7.92 -36.35 -51.47
N GLU A 512 6.63 -35.98 -51.57
CA GLU A 512 6.12 -34.69 -51.09
C GLU A 512 6.27 -34.54 -49.58
N GLU A 513 6.10 -35.62 -48.81
CA GLU A 513 6.29 -35.63 -47.37
C GLU A 513 7.77 -35.55 -46.97
N GLN A 514 8.67 -36.23 -47.69
CA GLN A 514 10.12 -36.02 -47.56
C GLN A 514 10.50 -34.59 -47.93
N GLN A 515 9.90 -34.00 -48.96
CA GLN A 515 10.19 -32.64 -49.39
C GLN A 515 9.71 -31.62 -48.36
N ARG A 516 8.53 -31.82 -47.76
CA ARG A 516 8.05 -31.06 -46.59
C ARG A 516 8.98 -31.20 -45.39
N GLN A 517 9.46 -32.41 -45.10
CA GLN A 517 10.43 -32.62 -44.01
C GLN A 517 11.77 -31.95 -44.28
N ILE A 518 12.26 -31.95 -45.53
CA ILE A 518 13.47 -31.24 -45.95
C ILE A 518 13.25 -29.72 -45.84
N GLU A 519 12.08 -29.21 -46.18
CA GLU A 519 11.74 -27.79 -46.09
C GLU A 519 11.57 -27.32 -44.63
N LEU A 520 10.97 -28.15 -43.78
CA LEU A 520 10.96 -27.98 -42.31
C LEU A 520 12.36 -28.07 -41.69
N ALA A 521 13.22 -28.95 -42.19
CA ALA A 521 14.61 -29.05 -41.74
C ALA A 521 15.44 -27.84 -42.21
N ARG A 522 15.15 -27.30 -43.41
CA ARG A 522 15.75 -26.06 -43.93
C ARG A 522 15.26 -24.82 -43.18
N SER A 523 13.98 -24.74 -42.80
CA SER A 523 13.45 -23.63 -42.00
C SER A 523 13.98 -23.62 -40.57
N ARG A 524 14.27 -24.80 -40.00
CA ARG A 524 14.96 -24.95 -38.70
C ARG A 524 16.46 -24.61 -38.78
N ARG A 525 17.12 -24.84 -39.93
CA ARG A 525 18.48 -24.33 -40.23
C ARG A 525 18.42 -22.90 -40.75
N GLY A 526 17.95 -21.99 -39.90
CA GLY A 526 18.09 -20.56 -40.13
C GLY A 526 19.55 -20.21 -40.44
N HIS A 527 19.74 -19.52 -41.57
CA HIS A 527 20.99 -19.03 -42.12
C HIS A 527 21.68 -18.09 -41.10
N ARG A 528 22.53 -18.63 -40.23
CA ARG A 528 23.49 -17.81 -39.48
C ARG A 528 24.55 -17.35 -40.48
N SER A 529 24.45 -16.11 -40.92
CA SER A 529 25.55 -15.44 -41.61
C SER A 529 26.78 -15.47 -40.70
N ALA A 530 27.79 -16.21 -41.15
CA ALA A 530 29.12 -16.22 -40.55
C ALA A 530 29.84 -14.93 -40.93
N ALA A 531 29.50 -13.81 -40.28
CA ALA A 531 30.36 -12.63 -40.18
C ALA A 531 29.82 -11.73 -39.07
N GLN A 532 30.67 -11.46 -38.08
CA GLN A 532 30.47 -10.57 -36.93
C GLN A 532 29.69 -11.16 -35.74
N SER A 533 30.25 -12.22 -35.16
CA SER A 533 30.12 -12.49 -33.72
C SER A 533 31.23 -11.73 -33.01
N THR A 534 30.95 -10.53 -32.50
CA THR A 534 31.80 -9.92 -31.48
C THR A 534 31.57 -10.67 -30.16
N PHE A 535 32.67 -11.23 -29.70
CA PHE A 535 32.88 -11.92 -28.44
C PHE A 535 32.41 -11.04 -27.27
N SER A 536 31.45 -11.51 -26.48
CA SER A 536 31.22 -11.03 -25.12
C SER A 536 31.38 -12.20 -24.17
N LEU A 537 32.62 -12.38 -23.70
CA LEU A 537 32.95 -13.13 -22.50
C LEU A 537 32.50 -12.30 -21.30
N ARG A 538 31.29 -12.57 -20.80
CA ARG A 538 31.00 -12.36 -19.38
C ARG A 538 30.30 -13.59 -18.83
N ASP A 539 31.05 -14.25 -17.95
CA ASP A 539 30.61 -15.24 -16.98
C ASP A 539 29.20 -14.95 -16.45
N ARG A 540 28.31 -15.94 -16.58
CA ARG A 540 27.18 -16.07 -15.68
C ARG A 540 27.17 -17.47 -15.07
N SER A 541 27.57 -17.44 -13.81
CA SER A 541 27.47 -18.46 -12.78
C SER A 541 26.19 -19.29 -12.87
N ARG A 542 26.37 -20.61 -12.90
CA ARG A 542 25.32 -21.60 -12.63
C ARG A 542 25.09 -21.68 -11.12
N ARG A 543 23.85 -21.44 -10.66
CA ARG A 543 23.08 -22.38 -9.82
C ARG A 543 21.71 -21.81 -9.41
N ALA A 544 20.69 -22.62 -9.70
CA ALA A 544 19.48 -22.95 -8.91
C ALA A 544 18.67 -21.80 -8.27
N GLY A 545 17.35 -21.71 -8.40
CA GLY A 545 16.33 -22.59 -8.98
C GLY A 545 14.97 -22.14 -8.44
N ALA A 546 13.90 -22.31 -9.23
CA ALA A 546 12.52 -22.59 -8.79
C ALA A 546 11.53 -22.36 -9.96
N SER A 547 10.95 -23.47 -10.42
CA SER A 547 9.54 -23.64 -10.80
C SER A 547 8.87 -22.60 -11.70
N SER A 548 8.85 -22.89 -13.01
CA SER A 548 7.62 -22.79 -13.79
C SER A 548 7.41 -24.10 -14.51
N SER A 549 6.27 -24.73 -14.23
CA SER A 549 5.76 -25.96 -14.84
C SER A 549 5.68 -25.81 -16.36
N THR A 550 6.62 -26.40 -17.07
CA THR A 550 6.43 -26.76 -18.48
C THR A 550 5.48 -27.96 -18.50
N ILE A 551 4.20 -27.69 -18.71
CA ILE A 551 3.28 -28.69 -19.23
C ILE A 551 3.86 -29.10 -20.59
N ALA A 552 4.20 -30.38 -20.69
CA ALA A 552 4.64 -31.00 -21.93
C ALA A 552 3.49 -30.95 -22.94
N THR A 553 3.54 -29.99 -23.86
CA THR A 553 2.72 -30.03 -25.07
C THR A 553 3.42 -30.94 -26.09
N GLY A 554 2.75 -32.05 -26.40
CA GLY A 554 3.02 -32.80 -27.61
C GLY A 554 2.97 -31.88 -28.83
N SER A 555 3.65 -32.28 -29.90
CA SER A 555 3.78 -31.57 -31.17
C SER A 555 2.47 -30.92 -31.66
N VAL A 556 2.22 -29.68 -31.25
CA VAL A 556 1.15 -28.85 -31.82
C VAL A 556 1.69 -28.36 -33.16
N SER A 557 1.09 -28.85 -34.24
CA SER A 557 1.17 -28.26 -35.58
C SER A 557 1.09 -26.74 -35.46
N GLN A 558 2.06 -26.01 -36.05
CA GLN A 558 2.08 -24.55 -36.06
C GLN A 558 0.75 -24.03 -36.60
N ILE A 559 -0.11 -23.53 -35.71
CA ILE A 559 -1.36 -22.89 -36.09
C ILE A 559 -0.97 -21.53 -36.65
N ASP A 560 -1.34 -21.26 -37.90
CA ASP A 560 -1.12 -19.96 -38.53
C ASP A 560 -2.02 -18.91 -37.84
N ILE A 561 -1.42 -18.10 -36.96
CA ILE A 561 -2.13 -17.03 -36.25
C ILE A 561 -2.29 -15.84 -37.23
N PRO A 562 -3.51 -15.35 -37.48
CA PRO A 562 -3.73 -14.23 -38.37
C PRO A 562 -3.03 -12.95 -37.86
N PRO A 563 -2.61 -12.04 -38.76
CA PRO A 563 -2.01 -10.76 -38.38
C PRO A 563 -2.97 -9.94 -37.50
N PRO A 564 -2.44 -9.05 -36.64
CA PRO A 564 -3.27 -8.22 -35.78
C PRO A 564 -4.08 -7.22 -36.61
N ASP A 565 -5.41 -7.29 -36.52
CA ASP A 565 -6.31 -6.27 -37.09
C ASP A 565 -6.48 -5.05 -36.17
N LYS A 566 -6.07 -5.20 -34.90
CA LYS A 566 -6.21 -4.22 -33.82
C LYS A 566 -4.85 -3.74 -33.33
N LEU A 567 -4.75 -2.48 -32.94
CA LEU A 567 -3.56 -1.89 -32.34
C LEU A 567 -3.96 -0.89 -31.26
N TYR A 568 -3.79 -1.29 -30.00
CA TYR A 568 -4.12 -0.48 -28.84
C TYR A 568 -2.86 0.09 -28.22
N MET A 569 -2.83 1.40 -28.03
CA MET A 569 -1.72 2.11 -27.41
C MET A 569 -2.18 2.78 -26.12
N VAL A 570 -1.33 2.81 -25.09
CA VAL A 570 -1.69 3.33 -23.76
C VAL A 570 -0.68 4.38 -23.31
N LEU A 571 -1.14 5.59 -23.05
CA LEU A 571 -0.32 6.64 -22.47
C LEU A 571 -0.01 6.34 -21.00
N PRO A 572 1.24 6.60 -20.54
CA PRO A 572 1.60 6.40 -19.15
C PRO A 572 0.88 7.39 -18.23
N PRO A 573 0.35 6.98 -17.07
CA PRO A 573 -0.24 7.91 -16.12
C PRO A 573 0.82 8.80 -15.48
N LEU A 574 0.44 10.03 -15.15
CA LEU A 574 1.20 10.87 -14.23
C LEU A 574 1.13 10.30 -12.81
N PRO A 575 2.13 10.57 -11.94
CA PRO A 575 2.06 10.17 -10.53
C PRO A 575 0.87 10.86 -9.85
N THR A 576 0.09 10.10 -9.08
CA THR A 576 -1.01 10.62 -8.24
C THR A 576 -0.53 11.16 -6.90
N LEU A 577 0.73 10.87 -6.56
CA LEU A 577 1.33 11.17 -5.27
C LEU A 577 1.54 12.69 -5.15
N LYS A 578 0.81 13.31 -4.23
CA LYS A 578 0.88 14.73 -3.88
C LYS A 578 1.99 15.00 -2.86
N SER A 579 2.26 14.05 -1.97
CA SER A 579 3.36 14.18 -1.01
C SER A 579 4.01 12.85 -0.61
N VAL A 580 5.32 12.89 -0.41
CA VAL A 580 6.12 11.86 0.26
C VAL A 580 6.81 12.47 1.47
N SER A 581 6.66 11.80 2.60
CA SER A 581 7.22 12.21 3.87
C SER A 581 8.32 11.23 4.26
N ILE A 582 9.56 11.67 4.43
CA ILE A 582 10.72 10.84 4.82
C ILE A 582 11.34 11.32 6.15
N GLY A 583 10.47 11.84 7.01
CA GLY A 583 10.82 12.46 8.27
C GLY A 583 11.65 11.54 9.17
N GLY A 584 12.84 11.99 9.54
CA GLY A 584 13.71 11.25 10.43
C GLY A 584 14.88 10.50 9.77
N GLU A 585 14.89 10.31 8.45
CA GLU A 585 16.11 9.95 7.71
C GLU A 585 17.14 11.10 7.79
N ALA A 586 16.64 12.34 7.76
CA ALA A 586 17.42 13.56 7.97
C ALA A 586 17.82 13.80 9.44
N SER A 587 17.58 12.86 10.36
CA SER A 587 17.93 13.05 11.78
C SER A 587 19.44 13.24 11.95
N GLY A 588 19.85 14.44 12.35
CA GLY A 588 21.27 14.80 12.50
C GLY A 588 21.96 15.22 11.19
N VAL A 589 21.19 15.49 10.14
CA VAL A 589 21.65 16.18 8.93
C VAL A 589 21.44 17.69 9.14
N SER A 590 22.37 18.52 8.67
CA SER A 590 22.25 19.98 8.78
C SER A 590 21.11 20.50 7.90
N SER A 591 20.45 21.59 8.32
CA SER A 591 19.35 22.18 7.54
C SER A 591 19.75 22.50 6.10
N ALA A 592 20.99 22.93 5.86
CA ALA A 592 21.49 23.20 4.51
C ALA A 592 21.56 21.95 3.64
N LYS A 593 22.00 20.81 4.19
CA LYS A 593 22.00 19.52 3.49
C LYS A 593 20.58 18.99 3.26
N VAL A 594 19.65 19.27 4.17
CA VAL A 594 18.23 18.90 3.98
C VAL A 594 17.63 19.67 2.81
N LEU A 595 17.95 20.95 2.66
CA LEU A 595 17.54 21.73 1.48
C LEU A 595 18.13 21.15 0.18
N GLU A 596 19.41 20.75 0.20
CA GLU A 596 20.05 20.06 -0.94
C GLU A 596 19.33 18.74 -1.30
N TRP A 597 18.87 17.97 -0.30
CA TRP A 597 18.08 16.75 -0.54
C TRP A 597 16.75 17.06 -1.23
N GLU A 598 16.06 18.12 -0.80
CA GLU A 598 14.81 18.57 -1.42
C GLU A 598 15.04 19.03 -2.86
N GLU A 599 16.08 19.83 -3.11
CA GLU A 599 16.49 20.25 -4.45
C GLU A 599 16.76 19.04 -5.37
N GLU A 600 17.58 18.09 -4.91
CA GLU A 600 17.89 16.89 -5.70
C GLU A 600 16.68 16.00 -5.94
N PHE A 601 15.79 15.86 -4.96
CA PHE A 601 14.52 15.16 -5.15
C PHE A 601 13.70 15.79 -6.27
N HIS A 602 13.55 17.11 -6.26
CA HIS A 602 12.79 17.82 -7.28
C HIS A 602 13.47 17.78 -8.66
N ARG A 603 14.80 17.74 -8.71
CA ARG A 603 15.57 17.50 -9.94
C ARG A 603 15.27 16.12 -10.51
N GLY A 604 15.37 15.07 -9.69
CA GLY A 604 15.05 13.69 -10.08
C GLY A 604 13.59 13.50 -10.48
N TRP A 605 12.66 14.17 -9.79
CA TRP A 605 11.24 14.21 -10.14
C TRP A 605 11.01 14.80 -11.54
N LYS A 606 11.58 15.98 -11.81
CA LYS A 606 11.51 16.64 -13.12
C LYS A 606 12.11 15.77 -14.24
N ASP A 607 13.26 15.15 -13.99
CA ASP A 607 13.90 14.24 -14.96
C ASP A 607 13.02 13.01 -15.24
N GLY A 608 12.36 12.49 -14.20
CA GLY A 608 11.32 11.48 -14.33
C GLY A 608 10.17 11.93 -15.24
N LEU A 609 9.65 13.15 -15.03
CA LEU A 609 8.55 13.70 -15.82
C LEU A 609 8.95 13.90 -17.28
N ASN A 610 10.17 14.38 -17.55
CA ASN A 610 10.71 14.49 -18.91
C ASN A 610 10.76 13.13 -19.63
N LYS A 611 11.14 12.05 -18.93
CA LYS A 611 11.12 10.69 -19.48
C LYS A 611 9.68 10.23 -19.80
N VAL A 612 8.72 10.55 -18.92
CA VAL A 612 7.30 10.23 -19.14
C VAL A 612 6.75 11.00 -20.35
N LEU A 613 7.00 12.30 -20.44
CA LEU A 613 6.58 13.12 -21.60
C LEU A 613 7.21 12.61 -22.89
N GLY A 614 8.52 12.32 -22.90
CA GLY A 614 9.21 11.78 -24.08
C GLY A 614 8.60 10.47 -24.55
N TRP A 615 8.20 9.59 -23.61
CA TRP A 615 7.48 8.37 -23.94
C TRP A 615 6.07 8.62 -24.47
N ALA A 616 5.33 9.57 -23.88
CA ALA A 616 4.00 9.96 -24.33
C ALA A 616 4.02 10.54 -25.75
N ILE A 617 5.01 11.38 -26.08
CA ILE A 617 5.25 11.89 -27.44
C ILE A 617 5.55 10.74 -28.40
N HIS A 618 6.43 9.80 -28.01
CA HIS A 618 6.73 8.64 -28.85
C HIS A 618 5.49 7.79 -29.14
N ILE A 619 4.61 7.59 -28.14
CA ILE A 619 3.34 6.89 -28.34
C ILE A 619 2.42 7.67 -29.29
N ALA A 620 2.29 8.98 -29.10
CA ALA A 620 1.52 9.85 -29.99
C ALA A 620 2.00 9.73 -31.45
N ASP A 621 3.30 9.83 -31.69
CA ASP A 621 3.89 9.70 -33.02
C ASP A 621 3.69 8.29 -33.60
N LYS A 622 3.74 7.25 -32.76
CA LYS A 622 3.47 5.86 -33.16
C LYS A 622 1.99 5.70 -33.57
N TYR A 623 1.08 6.28 -32.81
CA TYR A 623 -0.37 6.26 -33.07
C TYR A 623 -0.71 6.98 -34.39
N GLU A 624 -0.22 8.19 -34.60
CA GLU A 624 -0.47 8.95 -35.83
C GLU A 624 0.09 8.26 -37.08
N ARG A 625 1.31 7.70 -36.99
CA ARG A 625 1.90 6.92 -38.10
C ARG A 625 1.09 5.68 -38.42
N ALA A 626 0.60 4.98 -37.39
CA ALA A 626 -0.23 3.81 -37.60
C ALA A 626 -1.55 4.19 -38.27
N ARG A 627 -2.23 5.27 -37.80
CA ARG A 627 -3.48 5.75 -38.39
C ARG A 627 -3.33 6.15 -39.84
N LYS A 628 -2.32 6.98 -40.13
CA LYS A 628 -2.02 7.39 -41.52
C LYS A 628 -1.81 6.18 -42.43
N LYS A 629 -1.09 5.15 -41.96
CA LYS A 629 -0.88 3.92 -42.72
C LYS A 629 -2.17 3.12 -42.95
N ALA A 630 -3.05 3.08 -41.95
CA ALA A 630 -4.37 2.43 -42.08
C ALA A 630 -5.28 3.19 -43.06
N ASP A 631 -5.27 4.53 -43.03
CA ASP A 631 -6.04 5.37 -43.94
C ASP A 631 -5.53 5.27 -45.38
N GLU A 632 -4.20 5.29 -45.57
CA GLU A 632 -3.57 5.03 -46.88
C GLU A 632 -3.97 3.66 -47.44
N TRP A 633 -4.03 2.63 -46.59
CA TRP A 633 -4.48 1.29 -46.98
C TRP A 633 -5.96 1.28 -47.38
N ARG A 634 -6.86 1.92 -46.61
CA ARG A 634 -8.29 2.03 -46.95
C ARG A 634 -8.50 2.72 -48.30
N ILE A 635 -7.74 3.79 -48.56
CA ILE A 635 -7.80 4.51 -49.84
C ILE A 635 -7.32 3.61 -50.99
N GLN A 636 -6.25 2.83 -50.76
CA GLN A 636 -5.77 1.88 -51.76
C GLN A 636 -6.80 0.78 -52.05
N GLU A 637 -7.47 0.23 -51.04
CA GLU A 637 -8.53 -0.78 -51.17
C GLU A 637 -9.76 -0.22 -51.92
N LEU A 638 -10.14 1.04 -51.68
CA LEU A 638 -11.18 1.74 -52.43
C LEU A 638 -10.81 1.99 -53.90
N LYS A 639 -9.53 2.23 -54.20
CA LYS A 639 -9.05 2.36 -55.59
C LYS A 639 -9.05 1.02 -56.32
N GLU A 640 -8.53 -0.02 -55.69
CA GLU A 640 -8.49 -1.37 -56.26
C GLU A 640 -9.89 -1.98 -56.47
N SER A 641 -10.88 -1.58 -55.67
CA SER A 641 -12.28 -1.99 -55.88
C SER A 641 -12.96 -1.23 -57.03
N ASN A 642 -12.64 0.04 -57.24
CA ASN A 642 -13.15 0.82 -58.38
C ASN A 642 -12.52 0.42 -59.72
N ASP A 643 -11.27 -0.04 -59.74
CA ASP A 643 -10.55 -0.43 -60.96
C ASP A 643 -10.84 -1.87 -61.43
N LYS A 644 -11.74 -2.60 -60.77
CA LYS A 644 -12.25 -3.88 -61.28
C LYS A 644 -13.42 -3.60 -62.23
N PRO A 645 -13.24 -3.66 -63.57
CA PRO A 645 -14.33 -3.45 -64.49
C PRO A 645 -15.39 -4.53 -64.25
N SER A 646 -16.63 -4.10 -64.01
CA SER A 646 -17.78 -4.99 -64.05
C SER A 646 -17.79 -5.69 -65.41
N THR A 647 -17.47 -6.97 -65.43
CA THR A 647 -17.58 -7.83 -66.61
C THR A 647 -19.06 -8.10 -66.86
N SER A 648 -19.80 -7.06 -67.25
CA SER A 648 -21.09 -7.18 -67.89
C SER A 648 -20.84 -7.26 -69.40
N SER A 649 -21.04 -8.46 -69.92
CA SER A 649 -21.29 -8.80 -71.31
C SER A 649 -21.78 -7.64 -72.18
N SER A 650 -20.96 -7.19 -73.13
CA SER A 650 -21.42 -6.87 -74.48
C SER A 650 -20.25 -6.81 -75.46
N SER A 651 -20.32 -7.72 -76.41
CA SER A 651 -19.68 -7.69 -77.72
C SER A 651 -19.85 -6.33 -78.41
N THR A 652 -18.77 -5.77 -78.96
CA THR A 652 -18.67 -5.46 -80.39
C THR A 652 -17.28 -4.99 -80.78
N ASN A 653 -16.83 -5.51 -81.92
CA ASN A 653 -15.62 -5.14 -82.66
C ASN A 653 -15.53 -3.64 -82.96
N SER A 654 -14.32 -3.07 -82.86
CA SER A 654 -13.80 -2.19 -83.91
C SER A 654 -12.30 -1.95 -83.77
N SER A 655 -11.57 -2.39 -84.79
CA SER A 655 -10.22 -2.02 -85.16
C SER A 655 -10.05 -0.52 -85.34
N GLY A 656 -8.97 0.05 -84.80
CA GLY A 656 -8.58 1.45 -85.03
C GLY A 656 -7.12 1.69 -84.71
N THR A 657 -6.28 1.56 -85.74
CA THR A 657 -4.90 2.02 -85.80
C THR A 657 -4.80 3.53 -85.54
N LYS A 658 -3.80 3.99 -84.77
CA LYS A 658 -3.10 5.25 -85.06
C LYS A 658 -1.77 5.38 -84.32
N GLN A 659 -0.75 5.63 -85.14
CA GLN A 659 0.60 6.08 -84.81
C GLN A 659 0.59 7.51 -84.26
N GLY A 660 1.64 7.88 -83.52
CA GLY A 660 2.02 9.28 -83.34
C GLY A 660 3.01 9.53 -82.21
N ASN A 661 4.29 9.74 -82.59
CA ASN A 661 5.36 10.54 -81.97
C ASN A 661 5.07 11.20 -80.61
N GLY A 662 5.91 11.14 -79.58
CA GLY A 662 7.35 11.34 -79.60
C GLY A 662 7.67 12.68 -78.90
N HIS A 663 8.18 12.63 -77.67
CA HIS A 663 9.02 13.72 -77.15
C HIS A 663 10.00 13.21 -76.11
N VAL A 664 11.27 13.50 -76.40
CA VAL A 664 12.45 13.23 -75.59
C VAL A 664 12.58 14.36 -74.55
N SER A 665 12.71 14.01 -73.27
CA SER A 665 13.30 14.90 -72.28
C SER A 665 14.18 14.08 -71.31
N LYS A 666 15.48 14.28 -71.51
CA LYS A 666 16.58 13.74 -70.70
C LYS A 666 16.44 14.28 -69.27
N SER A 667 16.20 13.40 -68.31
CA SER A 667 16.55 13.65 -66.90
C SER A 667 17.35 12.48 -66.35
N LYS A 668 18.51 12.83 -65.81
CA LYS A 668 19.64 11.98 -65.42
C LYS A 668 19.28 11.27 -64.11
N ARG A 669 18.69 10.07 -64.18
CA ARG A 669 18.52 9.19 -63.01
C ARG A 669 19.63 8.15 -62.92
N ARG A 670 20.27 8.19 -61.77
CA ARG A 670 21.29 7.29 -61.23
C ARG A 670 20.77 5.84 -61.28
N ALA A 671 21.46 4.99 -62.02
CA ALA A 671 21.14 3.57 -62.13
C ALA A 671 21.43 2.87 -60.79
N SER A 672 20.38 2.48 -60.08
CA SER A 672 20.43 1.43 -59.07
C SER A 672 20.02 0.13 -59.75
N ILE A 673 20.94 -0.83 -59.78
CA ILE A 673 20.79 -2.19 -60.29
C ILE A 673 19.64 -2.87 -59.54
N SER A 674 18.51 -3.07 -60.22
CA SER A 674 17.40 -3.88 -59.75
C SER A 674 17.62 -5.32 -60.17
N SER A 675 18.02 -6.18 -59.23
CA SER A 675 17.90 -7.62 -59.36
C SER A 675 16.42 -8.01 -59.19
N SER A 676 15.77 -8.26 -60.31
CA SER A 676 14.41 -8.79 -60.41
C SER A 676 14.39 -10.29 -60.07
N SER A 677 14.26 -10.62 -58.79
CA SER A 677 13.65 -11.87 -58.34
C SER A 677 12.28 -11.52 -57.76
N GLY A 678 11.24 -11.67 -58.58
CA GLY A 678 9.85 -11.39 -58.26
C GLY A 678 9.30 -12.35 -57.20
N VAL A 679 9.70 -12.15 -55.95
CA VAL A 679 8.93 -12.60 -54.79
C VAL A 679 7.87 -11.53 -54.58
N ASN A 680 6.62 -11.84 -54.91
CA ASN A 680 5.46 -11.04 -54.52
C ASN A 680 5.52 -10.85 -53.00
N LYS A 681 6.11 -9.74 -52.54
CA LYS A 681 5.97 -9.30 -51.15
C LYS A 681 4.51 -8.92 -50.98
N GLN A 682 3.70 -9.88 -50.56
CA GLN A 682 2.40 -9.59 -49.99
C GLN A 682 2.66 -8.67 -48.82
N TYR A 683 2.38 -7.37 -49.00
CA TYR A 683 2.43 -6.41 -47.91
C TYR A 683 1.40 -6.87 -46.89
N SER A 684 1.86 -7.23 -45.69
CA SER A 684 0.95 -7.64 -44.62
C SER A 684 0.02 -6.46 -44.32
N LYS A 685 -1.28 -6.69 -44.44
CA LYS A 685 -2.34 -5.71 -44.14
C LYS A 685 -2.03 -5.02 -42.79
N PRO A 686 -1.98 -3.68 -42.74
CA PRO A 686 -1.78 -2.99 -41.46
C PRO A 686 -3.02 -3.14 -40.57
N PRO A 687 -2.87 -3.04 -39.24
CA PRO A 687 -4.00 -2.98 -38.33
C PRO A 687 -4.93 -1.81 -38.72
N LEU A 688 -6.24 -2.06 -38.76
CA LEU A 688 -7.23 -1.05 -39.16
C LEU A 688 -7.91 -0.41 -37.94
N ASP A 689 -8.09 -1.14 -36.85
CA ASP A 689 -8.64 -0.63 -35.59
C ASP A 689 -7.50 -0.15 -34.69
N ILE A 690 -7.21 1.15 -34.76
CA ILE A 690 -6.10 1.77 -34.03
C ILE A 690 -6.68 2.73 -33.01
N ARG A 691 -6.45 2.45 -31.72
CA ARG A 691 -6.99 3.24 -30.60
C ARG A 691 -5.89 3.69 -29.66
N LEU A 692 -6.10 4.87 -29.08
CA LEU A 692 -5.23 5.46 -28.08
C LEU A 692 -6.01 5.60 -26.78
N PHE A 693 -5.42 5.11 -25.70
CA PHE A 693 -6.02 5.13 -24.37
C PHE A 693 -5.14 5.90 -23.39
N ARG A 694 -5.76 6.48 -22.37
CA ARG A 694 -5.10 7.04 -21.19
C ARG A 694 -5.72 6.49 -19.92
N PHE A 695 -5.04 6.70 -18.81
CA PHE A 695 -5.62 6.45 -17.50
C PHE A 695 -6.60 7.58 -17.14
N PRO A 696 -7.64 7.30 -16.33
CA PRO A 696 -8.54 8.33 -15.83
C PRO A 696 -7.78 9.33 -14.96
N SER A 697 -8.18 10.60 -15.04
CA SER A 697 -7.71 11.64 -14.13
C SER A 697 -8.39 11.48 -12.76
N ALA A 698 -7.79 12.04 -11.70
CA ALA A 698 -8.37 11.94 -10.35
C ALA A 698 -9.76 12.59 -10.22
N SER A 699 -10.08 13.54 -11.10
CA SER A 699 -11.38 14.23 -11.18
C SER A 699 -12.44 13.47 -12.00
N GLU A 700 -12.02 12.50 -12.81
CA GLU A 700 -12.93 11.69 -13.62
C GLU A 700 -13.51 10.56 -12.75
N ASN A 701 -14.72 10.79 -12.24
CA ASN A 701 -15.52 9.73 -11.65
C ASN A 701 -15.99 8.79 -12.77
N LEU A 702 -15.20 7.75 -13.07
CA LEU A 702 -15.71 6.62 -13.83
C LEU A 702 -16.82 5.96 -13.01
N ASN A 703 -17.96 5.63 -13.61
CA ASN A 703 -19.01 4.87 -12.91
C ASN A 703 -18.39 3.57 -12.35
N GLU A 704 -18.78 3.16 -11.14
CA GLU A 704 -18.20 1.98 -10.47
C GLU A 704 -18.31 0.70 -11.33
N ASP A 705 -19.33 0.63 -12.19
CA ASP A 705 -19.53 -0.44 -13.19
C ASP A 705 -18.47 -0.44 -14.31
N GLU A 706 -17.89 0.73 -14.66
CA GLU A 706 -16.82 0.91 -15.66
C GLU A 706 -15.40 0.96 -15.05
N GLN A 707 -15.29 1.18 -13.74
CA GLN A 707 -14.04 1.02 -12.98
C GLN A 707 -13.60 -0.44 -12.85
N GLY A 708 -14.40 -1.35 -13.41
CA GLY A 708 -14.21 -2.79 -13.44
C GLY A 708 -12.73 -3.16 -13.53
N ILE A 709 -12.27 -3.87 -12.49
CA ILE A 709 -11.00 -4.60 -12.52
C ILE A 709 -10.92 -5.23 -13.91
N PRO A 710 -9.85 -4.96 -14.69
CA PRO A 710 -9.74 -5.47 -16.04
C PRO A 710 -10.11 -6.94 -16.05
N GLY A 711 -11.30 -7.20 -16.59
CA GLY A 711 -11.87 -8.53 -16.53
C GLY A 711 -11.01 -9.45 -17.39
N PRO A 712 -11.10 -10.77 -17.21
CA PRO A 712 -10.48 -11.71 -18.14
C PRO A 712 -10.89 -11.45 -19.61
N ASN A 713 -12.01 -10.75 -19.81
CA ASN A 713 -12.63 -10.49 -21.11
C ASN A 713 -12.46 -9.06 -21.63
N ASP A 714 -11.97 -8.11 -20.81
CA ASP A 714 -11.73 -6.73 -21.26
C ASP A 714 -10.56 -6.08 -20.49
N LEU A 715 -9.39 -6.03 -21.13
CA LEU A 715 -8.21 -5.34 -20.60
C LEU A 715 -8.17 -3.86 -20.95
N THR A 716 -9.17 -3.33 -21.64
CA THR A 716 -9.34 -1.88 -21.84
C THR A 716 -10.19 -1.23 -20.75
N ALA A 717 -10.95 -2.02 -19.98
CA ALA A 717 -11.72 -1.55 -18.83
C ALA A 717 -10.89 -0.68 -17.86
N GLY A 718 -11.47 0.43 -17.41
CA GLY A 718 -10.81 1.44 -16.56
C GLY A 718 -9.77 2.32 -17.28
N LEU A 719 -9.66 2.26 -18.61
CA LEU A 719 -8.95 3.25 -19.42
C LEU A 719 -9.95 4.15 -20.16
N VAL A 720 -9.54 5.39 -20.41
CA VAL A 720 -10.31 6.37 -21.18
C VAL A 720 -9.76 6.38 -22.60
N GLU A 721 -10.62 6.12 -23.59
CA GLU A 721 -10.27 6.26 -25.01
C GLU A 721 -10.15 7.74 -25.36
N ILE A 722 -9.08 8.12 -26.05
CA ILE A 722 -8.87 9.50 -26.52
C ILE A 722 -9.54 9.64 -27.87
N GLU A 723 -10.46 10.60 -27.99
CA GLU A 723 -11.24 10.81 -29.20
C GLU A 723 -10.37 11.28 -30.38
N PRO A 724 -10.67 10.86 -31.62
CA PRO A 724 -9.92 11.28 -32.81
C PRO A 724 -9.86 12.81 -33.02
N SER A 725 -10.85 13.56 -32.55
CA SER A 725 -10.91 15.03 -32.58
C SER A 725 -9.77 15.64 -31.75
N GLU A 726 -9.60 15.18 -30.51
CA GLU A 726 -8.53 15.58 -29.58
C GLU A 726 -7.14 15.20 -30.10
N THR A 727 -7.06 14.21 -31.00
CA THR A 727 -5.77 13.74 -31.52
C THR A 727 -5.10 14.67 -32.51
N ILE A 728 -5.85 15.56 -33.17
CA ILE A 728 -5.30 16.48 -34.19
C ILE A 728 -4.39 17.53 -33.54
N HIS A 729 -4.74 18.00 -32.34
CA HIS A 729 -4.01 19.05 -31.64
C HIS A 729 -3.09 18.54 -30.53
N ARG A 730 -3.10 17.22 -30.26
CA ARG A 730 -2.33 16.58 -29.17
C ARG A 730 -2.59 17.21 -27.79
N GLU A 731 -3.80 17.72 -27.56
CA GLU A 731 -4.20 18.37 -26.30
C GLU A 731 -4.08 17.42 -25.11
N TYR A 732 -4.27 16.12 -25.33
CA TYR A 732 -4.04 15.07 -24.34
C TYR A 732 -2.59 15.01 -23.81
N LEU A 733 -1.62 15.65 -24.48
CA LEU A 733 -0.24 15.78 -23.98
C LEU A 733 -0.04 17.00 -23.06
N ASP A 734 -0.98 17.93 -23.01
CA ASP A 734 -0.81 19.18 -22.27
C ASP A 734 -0.74 18.97 -20.76
N ILE A 735 -1.40 17.94 -20.23
CA ILE A 735 -1.29 17.55 -18.82
C ILE A 735 0.16 17.21 -18.42
N TYR A 736 0.94 16.62 -19.32
CA TYR A 736 2.35 16.28 -19.07
C TYR A 736 3.24 17.52 -19.15
N LYS A 737 2.95 18.41 -20.10
CA LYS A 737 3.65 19.70 -20.23
C LYS A 737 3.41 20.56 -19.00
N GLN A 738 2.16 20.62 -18.53
CA GLN A 738 1.79 21.34 -17.32
C GLN A 738 2.51 20.78 -16.09
N ALA A 739 2.54 19.46 -15.91
CA ALA A 739 3.25 18.84 -14.79
C ALA A 739 4.76 19.17 -14.78
N ILE A 740 5.40 19.26 -15.95
CA ILE A 740 6.80 19.69 -16.07
C ILE A 740 6.95 21.18 -15.76
N ALA A 741 6.03 22.02 -16.24
CA ALA A 741 6.02 23.45 -15.95
C ALA A 741 5.86 23.71 -14.44
N ASP A 742 4.94 23.01 -13.77
CA ASP A 742 4.74 23.10 -12.31
C ASP A 742 6.01 22.68 -11.56
N SER A 743 6.67 21.60 -12.00
CA SER A 743 7.94 21.15 -11.43
C SER A 743 9.08 22.14 -11.67
N GLN A 744 9.07 22.86 -12.79
CA GLN A 744 10.07 23.89 -13.12
C GLN A 744 9.87 25.13 -12.25
N LEU A 745 8.62 25.59 -12.10
CA LEU A 745 8.27 26.71 -11.23
C LEU A 745 8.73 26.50 -9.79
N TYR A 746 8.67 25.25 -9.29
CA TYR A 746 9.20 24.92 -7.98
C TYR A 746 10.71 25.19 -7.86
N LEU A 747 11.49 24.72 -8.85
CA LEU A 747 12.95 24.90 -8.87
C LEU A 747 13.35 26.37 -9.02
N ASP A 748 12.62 27.12 -9.85
CA ASP A 748 12.90 28.55 -10.07
C ASP A 748 12.58 29.40 -8.83
N ASN A 749 11.47 29.11 -8.14
CA ASN A 749 11.06 29.86 -6.94
C ASN A 749 11.99 29.64 -5.75
N GLN A 750 12.63 28.47 -5.60
CA GLN A 750 13.64 28.30 -4.54
C GLN A 750 14.85 29.22 -4.73
N SER A 751 15.19 29.57 -5.97
CA SER A 751 16.31 30.48 -6.26
C SER A 751 15.98 31.96 -6.02
N GLN A 752 14.69 32.32 -5.96
CA GLN A 752 14.23 33.70 -5.84
C GLN A 752 13.48 33.89 -4.51
N SER A 753 14.21 34.29 -3.47
CA SER A 753 13.65 34.66 -2.15
C SER A 753 12.77 35.93 -2.15
N ASN A 754 12.31 36.39 -3.32
CA ASN A 754 11.65 37.68 -3.51
C ASN A 754 10.12 37.64 -3.29
N GLY A 755 9.69 37.17 -2.12
CA GLY A 755 8.43 37.58 -1.48
C GLY A 755 7.09 37.28 -2.19
N TYR A 756 7.04 36.51 -3.27
CA TYR A 756 5.78 36.08 -3.87
C TYR A 756 5.27 34.80 -3.19
N ASP A 757 4.07 34.89 -2.61
CA ASP A 757 3.50 33.92 -1.65
C ASP A 757 2.91 32.65 -2.30
N VAL A 758 3.10 32.45 -3.61
CA VAL A 758 2.54 31.31 -4.35
C VAL A 758 3.66 30.33 -4.70
N MET A 759 4.10 29.55 -3.72
CA MET A 759 4.94 28.38 -4.00
C MET A 759 4.07 27.19 -4.43
N PRO A 760 4.41 26.50 -5.54
CA PRO A 760 3.77 25.23 -5.85
C PRO A 760 3.99 24.25 -4.68
N PRO A 761 3.03 23.35 -4.41
CA PRO A 761 3.10 22.47 -3.25
C PRO A 761 4.34 21.58 -3.35
N CYS A 762 5.19 21.63 -2.31
CA CYS A 762 6.34 20.75 -2.21
C CYS A 762 5.87 19.30 -2.07
N VAL A 763 6.39 18.43 -2.92
CA VAL A 763 6.05 17.00 -2.92
C VAL A 763 6.85 16.25 -1.84
N LEU A 764 7.99 16.75 -1.39
CA LEU A 764 8.80 16.10 -0.35
C LEU A 764 8.63 16.81 1.00
N CYS A 765 8.41 16.04 2.05
CA CYS A 765 8.50 16.53 3.43
C CYS A 765 9.62 15.79 4.16
N THR A 766 10.67 16.52 4.54
CA THR A 766 11.80 15.99 5.30
C THR A 766 11.67 16.23 6.81
N VAL A 767 10.70 17.08 7.20
CA VAL A 767 10.42 17.42 8.59
C VAL A 767 9.91 16.16 9.32
N PRO A 768 10.57 15.70 10.39
CA PRO A 768 10.10 14.55 11.14
C PRO A 768 8.76 14.87 11.84
N ASP A 769 7.76 14.01 11.63
CA ASP A 769 6.52 14.03 12.42
C ASP A 769 6.49 12.90 13.44
N CYS A 770 7.18 11.79 13.13
CA CYS A 770 7.22 10.61 13.97
C CYS A 770 8.18 10.75 15.16
N GLU A 771 7.89 11.68 16.06
CA GLU A 771 8.09 11.40 17.47
C GLU A 771 6.75 10.91 18.01
N GLY A 772 6.72 9.65 18.45
CA GLY A 772 5.57 9.16 19.21
C GLY A 772 5.22 10.20 20.27
N PRO A 773 3.94 10.49 20.53
CA PRO A 773 3.54 11.58 21.41
C PRO A 773 4.33 11.50 22.70
N ALA A 774 4.82 12.67 23.17
CA ALA A 774 5.68 12.85 24.33
C ALA A 774 5.42 11.73 25.33
N ARG A 775 6.41 10.87 25.60
CA ARG A 775 6.16 9.63 26.34
C ARG A 775 5.45 10.03 27.60
N ARG A 776 4.23 9.53 27.72
CA ARG A 776 3.51 9.61 28.96
C ARG A 776 3.76 8.30 29.69
N GLY A 777 4.09 8.36 30.98
CA GLY A 777 4.25 7.21 31.86
C GLY A 777 2.96 6.42 31.94
N ALA A 778 2.98 5.30 32.66
CA ALA A 778 1.84 4.40 32.74
C ALA A 778 0.49 5.09 33.06
N GLU A 779 0.52 6.18 33.82
CA GLU A 779 -0.64 6.97 34.25
C GLU A 779 -0.84 8.29 33.47
N GLY A 780 -0.11 8.51 32.37
CA GLY A 780 -0.28 9.73 31.57
C GLY A 780 0.69 10.89 31.90
N GLU A 781 1.62 10.71 32.85
CA GLU A 781 2.62 11.73 33.25
C GLU A 781 3.71 11.94 32.20
N ARG A 782 4.25 13.14 31.98
CA ARG A 782 5.24 13.37 30.92
C ARG A 782 6.62 12.81 31.31
N VAL A 783 7.07 11.73 30.67
CA VAL A 783 8.31 10.96 30.96
C VAL A 783 9.48 11.38 30.07
N ASP A 784 9.28 11.88 28.85
CA ASP A 784 10.35 12.50 28.06
C ASP A 784 9.91 13.75 27.28
N GLY A 785 10.86 14.68 27.14
CA GLY A 785 10.67 16.00 26.54
C GLY A 785 10.99 16.09 25.05
N ARG A 786 11.30 14.98 24.38
CA ARG A 786 11.60 14.97 22.94
C ARG A 786 10.34 14.55 22.18
N GLY A 787 9.52 15.55 21.84
CA GLY A 787 8.37 15.41 20.96
C GLY A 787 8.37 16.53 19.92
N GLY A 788 9.03 16.29 18.79
CA GLY A 788 9.20 17.13 17.61
C GLY A 788 7.90 17.41 16.84
N MET A 789 6.80 17.65 17.55
CA MET A 789 5.55 18.10 16.95
C MET A 789 5.62 19.57 16.51
N ASN A 790 6.67 20.31 16.90
CA ASN A 790 6.80 21.74 16.62
C ASN A 790 7.46 22.03 15.26
N GLY A 791 7.91 21.02 14.52
CA GLY A 791 8.34 21.22 13.14
C GLY A 791 7.21 21.80 12.32
N VAL A 792 7.46 22.94 11.66
CA VAL A 792 6.51 23.53 10.71
C VAL A 792 6.55 22.66 9.46
N HIS A 793 5.41 22.05 9.15
CA HIS A 793 5.25 21.22 7.97
C HIS A 793 4.78 22.05 6.79
N ASN A 794 5.15 21.62 5.58
CA ASN A 794 4.62 22.19 4.35
C ASN A 794 3.11 21.95 4.27
N LYS A 795 2.37 22.98 3.84
CA LYS A 795 0.91 22.90 3.71
C LYS A 795 0.51 21.76 2.78
N GLY A 796 -0.36 20.87 3.25
CA GLY A 796 -0.88 19.74 2.48
C GLY A 796 0.04 18.51 2.44
N CYS A 797 1.15 18.49 3.18
CA CYS A 797 1.99 17.28 3.24
C CYS A 797 1.30 16.15 4.01
N GLY A 798 1.74 14.91 3.79
CA GLY A 798 1.21 13.71 4.44
C GLY A 798 1.33 13.72 5.97
N HIS A 799 2.26 14.49 6.53
CA HIS A 799 2.35 14.68 7.99
C HIS A 799 1.26 15.59 8.52
N GLU A 800 1.05 16.77 7.92
CA GLU A 800 -0.01 17.69 8.33
C GLU A 800 -1.38 17.04 8.17
N LEU A 801 -1.61 16.38 7.02
CA LEU A 801 -2.82 15.61 6.79
C LEU A 801 -2.96 14.48 7.82
N GLY A 802 -1.87 13.76 8.12
CA GLY A 802 -1.85 12.75 9.18
C GLY A 802 -2.19 13.32 10.57
N ARG A 803 -1.72 14.52 10.93
CA ARG A 803 -2.08 15.19 12.18
C ARG A 803 -3.56 15.54 12.23
N LYS A 804 -4.12 16.00 11.11
CA LYS A 804 -5.56 16.29 11.00
C LYS A 804 -6.37 15.02 11.13
N ILE A 805 -6.07 13.99 10.32
CA ILE A 805 -6.78 12.70 10.31
C ILE A 805 -6.70 12.02 11.68
N TRP A 806 -5.50 11.82 12.19
CA TRP A 806 -5.25 10.98 13.35
C TRP A 806 -5.21 11.76 14.67
N GLY A 807 -5.34 13.09 14.60
CA GLY A 807 -5.52 13.97 15.75
C GLY A 807 -6.99 14.10 16.17
N TRP A 808 -7.22 15.06 17.08
CA TRP A 808 -8.56 15.44 17.52
C TRP A 808 -9.26 16.41 16.56
N GLU A 809 -8.51 17.06 15.66
CA GLU A 809 -9.05 17.93 14.62
C GLU A 809 -9.90 17.14 13.62
N GLY A 810 -9.52 15.89 13.32
CA GLY A 810 -10.30 14.98 12.47
C GLY A 810 -11.64 14.52 13.08
N PHE A 811 -11.98 14.97 14.30
CA PHE A 811 -13.35 14.82 14.83
C PHE A 811 -14.28 15.99 14.47
N GLY A 812 -13.73 17.13 14.03
CA GLY A 812 -14.47 18.38 13.81
C GLY A 812 -14.48 18.89 12.38
N SER A 813 -13.72 18.29 11.46
CA SER A 813 -13.72 18.63 10.03
C SER A 813 -14.87 17.97 9.26
N GLU A 814 -16.04 17.86 9.89
CA GLU A 814 -17.32 17.49 9.24
C GLU A 814 -18.23 18.70 9.16
#